data_AF-A0A9D2KFV2-F1
#
_entry.id   AF-A0A9D2KFV2-F1
#
_cell.length_a   1.000
_cell.length_b   1.000
_cell.length_c   1.000
_cell.angle_alpha   90.00
_cell.angle_beta   90.00
_cell.angle_gamma   90.00
#
_symmetry.space_group_name_H-M   'P 1'
#
loop_
_entity.id
_entity.type
_entity.pdbx_description
1 polymer ?
#
loop_
_entity_poly.entity_id
_entity_poly.type
_entity_poly.pdbx_seq_one_letter_code
_entity_poly.pdbx_strand_id
1 'polypeptide(L)'
;MSRNRFRAGGIAVLTVAAMAALGAAAPTAALAEEADVPWLDTGRTTAERTELLLDASSLHQKYRWLNEQAANAPQQTEFGDVTYPAQVPGTPTVVYTDGPDGVRSTPGVTAFPAPIALAASWDLGLNEAKSAALAAEAFDKGKNGVLGPGLAAGRTPLSGRTPEYLGEDPLLTGQLAASAINALQSVDGKPIMADIKHYIANEQELDRQTSSSNIDERTLRQVYDLPVEIAVAESDPASVMCSYNQINGVYGCENPILDTNLKGLMGFAGYVVSDFGAVHSTAAALNAGLDQELNAPKHFTPDLLDEALAAGDITEQRIDEAAGRVVSAYIEHGLFDTPLPETPVEDASTPEHKSIALDAAQQGSVLLKNDGLLPLNVDAGAEIAVIGATASSTPTDDVSARTVCSMQGFGGNTFECEDLVSPEDAIRERADEIGATVTFDAGTDPAAAAHLASSADVAIVFGYQKMGEFSDLTDLSLQGGGDALIDAVASANPHTVAVLNTGSAVEMPWIDQTAAVLEAWYPGEQMGPALVSLLWGEANPSGKLPMTFPVSLADTPTAGSDAQYPGVFADGSTERTDDEEIRQVDYAEGLEIGYKWYDERGIDPLFAFGHGLSYTEFAYSDLQVDTASDDDHSAATVSFTVENTGDVRGAEIPQVYLTLPEAADEPGKRLVGFDRIDLEPGASERVEIVVDAAASNRPFSVWDVEGDEWRMTEGDYTVAVGASSRAIELEEGFTFDADVEPPVVTVAATPESPDGNDDWYVSQVAVEVTATDDVDSHPTLEVNVDDAGWAPYEEPVVLDADGAHSLEARATDAGGNVSESAAWSGKIDRTAPEATAAVEGADIVLSATDEASGVAQLEWAAIAAEGETPEAWNSYEEPIEVEPGDRIAYRASDVAGNMSDVSEHHEEAVAAPRLRVEPGDAAPGDAVEVTGEHIPAGDYTVVLRSEPIEVAAVSATEAGTIAASFRVPAETEPGAHTVELISADNEVIASADLQVTASSALSPTGGSGTAAGLTLAAMVLIALGAGFMAVRRKRAVDA
;
A
#
# COMPACT_ATOMS: atom_id res chain seq x y z
N MET A 1 59.23 4.21 18.92
CA MET A 1 59.67 4.36 20.33
C MET A 1 58.63 5.22 21.05
N SER A 2 58.16 4.78 22.22
CA SER A 2 57.19 5.44 23.15
C SER A 2 55.73 5.56 22.64
N ARG A 3 54.87 4.56 22.86
CA ARG A 3 54.03 4.28 24.07
C ARG A 3 52.82 5.22 24.22
N ASN A 4 51.62 4.69 23.97
CA ASN A 4 50.64 4.45 25.03
C ASN A 4 49.65 3.34 24.62
N ARG A 5 49.48 2.38 25.53
CA ARG A 5 48.55 1.25 25.49
C ARG A 5 47.50 1.49 26.57
N PHE A 6 46.24 1.17 26.31
CA PHE A 6 45.36 0.64 27.34
C PHE A 6 44.70 -0.63 26.82
N ARG A 7 44.79 -1.67 27.67
CA ARG A 7 44.30 -3.03 27.48
C ARG A 7 42.87 -3.10 28.02
N ALA A 8 41.96 -3.69 27.26
CA ALA A 8 40.79 -4.37 27.81
C ALA A 8 41.16 -5.83 28.09
N GLY A 9 40.85 -6.31 29.29
CA GLY A 9 40.94 -7.71 29.68
C GLY A 9 39.65 -8.05 30.42
N GLY A 10 38.98 -9.10 29.97
CA GLY A 10 37.68 -9.54 30.50
C GLY A 10 37.77 -10.23 31.87
N ILE A 11 36.59 -10.58 32.38
CA ILE A 11 36.24 -11.88 32.97
C ILE A 11 34.73 -11.85 33.28
N ALA A 12 34.08 -12.96 32.94
CA ALA A 12 32.66 -13.25 33.04
C ALA A 12 32.19 -13.69 34.44
N VAL A 13 30.85 -13.85 34.55
CA VAL A 13 30.10 -14.93 35.25
C VAL A 13 29.17 -14.53 36.44
N LEU A 14 27.88 -14.86 36.23
CA LEU A 14 26.76 -15.24 37.14
C LEU A 14 26.21 -14.25 38.19
N THR A 15 24.91 -13.91 38.04
CA THR A 15 23.91 -14.26 39.08
C THR A 15 22.48 -14.32 38.52
N VAL A 16 21.86 -15.49 38.65
CA VAL A 16 20.40 -15.71 38.63
C VAL A 16 19.88 -15.55 40.05
N ALA A 17 18.82 -14.75 40.28
CA ALA A 17 17.86 -14.93 41.38
C ALA A 17 16.61 -14.01 41.26
N ALA A 18 15.50 -14.65 40.85
CA ALA A 18 14.15 -14.62 41.42
C ALA A 18 13.37 -13.31 41.65
N MET A 19 12.19 -13.30 41.00
CA MET A 19 10.99 -12.50 41.25
C MET A 19 10.55 -12.40 42.72
N ALA A 20 9.99 -11.25 43.08
CA ALA A 20 8.92 -11.16 44.07
C ALA A 20 7.92 -10.06 43.67
N ALA A 21 6.66 -10.46 43.64
CA ALA A 21 5.47 -9.72 43.24
C ALA A 21 5.26 -8.36 43.94
N LEU A 22 4.74 -7.41 43.16
CA LEU A 22 3.75 -6.44 43.61
C LEU A 22 2.80 -6.17 42.45
N GLY A 23 1.63 -6.79 42.52
CA GLY A 23 0.54 -6.52 41.60
C GLY A 23 0.00 -5.11 41.79
N ALA A 24 0.00 -4.34 40.72
CA ALA A 24 -0.99 -3.31 40.48
C ALA A 24 -1.88 -3.84 39.36
N ALA A 25 -3.17 -4.03 39.65
CA ALA A 25 -4.15 -4.36 38.65
C ALA A 25 -4.18 -3.23 37.62
N ALA A 26 -3.75 -3.53 36.39
CA ALA A 26 -4.08 -2.70 35.24
C ALA A 26 -5.61 -2.66 35.13
N PRO A 27 -6.22 -1.50 34.85
CA PRO A 27 -7.63 -1.49 34.50
C PRO A 27 -7.76 -2.26 33.20
N THR A 28 -8.44 -3.41 33.25
CA THR A 28 -9.01 -4.04 32.06
C THR A 28 -9.89 -3.00 31.39
N ALA A 29 -9.38 -2.35 30.34
CA ALA A 29 -10.23 -1.71 29.36
C ALA A 29 -11.20 -2.80 28.89
N ALA A 30 -12.48 -2.58 29.08
CA ALA A 30 -13.50 -3.46 28.54
C ALA A 30 -13.30 -3.44 27.02
N LEU A 31 -12.95 -4.60 26.44
CA LEU A 31 -13.08 -4.82 25.02
C LEU A 31 -14.54 -4.50 24.69
N ALA A 32 -14.76 -3.49 23.84
CA ALA A 32 -16.07 -3.30 23.23
C ALA A 32 -16.47 -4.63 22.56
N GLU A 33 -17.74 -5.02 22.64
CA GLU A 33 -18.23 -6.18 21.88
C GLU A 33 -17.90 -5.94 20.39
N GLU A 34 -17.39 -6.96 19.67
CA GLU A 34 -17.07 -6.91 18.23
C GLU A 34 -18.18 -6.33 17.34
N ALA A 35 -19.42 -6.28 17.85
CA ALA A 35 -20.58 -5.70 17.18
C ALA A 35 -20.55 -4.17 17.01
N ASP A 36 -19.63 -3.44 17.66
CA ASP A 36 -19.58 -1.96 17.67
C ASP A 36 -18.39 -1.35 16.87
N VAL A 37 -17.60 -2.15 16.13
CA VAL A 37 -16.44 -1.66 15.34
C VAL A 37 -16.66 -1.86 13.83
N PRO A 38 -17.13 -0.83 13.08
CA PRO A 38 -17.61 -1.01 11.70
C PRO A 38 -16.57 -1.55 10.69
N TRP A 39 -15.28 -1.24 10.90
CA TRP A 39 -14.19 -1.69 10.03
C TRP A 39 -13.72 -3.13 10.29
N LEU A 40 -14.30 -3.84 11.27
CA LEU A 40 -14.09 -5.29 11.47
C LEU A 40 -15.16 -6.16 10.79
N ASP A 41 -16.14 -5.53 10.13
CA ASP A 41 -17.20 -6.25 9.41
C ASP A 41 -16.70 -6.72 8.06
N THR A 42 -16.36 -8.02 7.97
CA THR A 42 -15.92 -8.67 6.73
C THR A 42 -17.01 -8.77 5.66
N GLY A 43 -18.25 -8.33 5.95
CA GLY A 43 -19.29 -8.14 4.95
C GLY A 43 -19.17 -6.84 4.15
N ARG A 44 -18.27 -5.92 4.54
CA ARG A 44 -17.95 -4.67 3.82
C ARG A 44 -16.70 -4.85 2.96
N THR A 45 -16.62 -4.07 1.88
CA THR A 45 -15.43 -3.98 1.03
C THR A 45 -14.24 -3.36 1.77
N THR A 46 -13.03 -3.62 1.29
CA THR A 46 -11.79 -3.01 1.82
C THR A 46 -11.87 -1.48 1.80
N ALA A 47 -12.40 -0.88 0.73
CA ALA A 47 -12.60 0.56 0.60
C ALA A 47 -13.53 1.10 1.69
N GLU A 48 -14.72 0.52 1.86
CA GLU A 48 -15.68 0.93 2.91
C GLU A 48 -15.09 0.81 4.32
N ARG A 49 -14.35 -0.29 4.59
CA ARG A 49 -13.71 -0.51 5.90
C ARG A 49 -12.60 0.51 6.16
N THR A 50 -11.83 0.87 5.13
CA THR A 50 -10.78 1.89 5.20
C THR A 50 -11.36 3.26 5.52
N GLU A 51 -12.38 3.68 4.77
CA GLU A 51 -13.07 4.96 4.96
C GLU A 51 -13.64 5.06 6.40
N LEU A 52 -14.37 4.05 6.85
CA LEU A 52 -14.94 4.01 8.20
C LEU A 52 -13.89 4.12 9.31
N LEU A 53 -12.70 3.54 9.10
CA LEU A 53 -11.60 3.60 10.07
C LEU A 53 -10.95 4.99 10.07
N LEU A 54 -10.69 5.56 8.89
CA LEU A 54 -10.10 6.89 8.77
C LEU A 54 -11.05 7.98 9.30
N ASP A 55 -12.35 7.89 9.04
CA ASP A 55 -13.38 8.79 9.56
C ASP A 55 -13.48 8.75 11.09
N ALA A 56 -13.28 7.56 11.68
CA ALA A 56 -13.25 7.39 13.12
C ALA A 56 -11.94 7.87 13.77
N SER A 57 -10.90 8.13 12.96
CA SER A 57 -9.57 8.52 13.40
C SER A 57 -9.42 10.03 13.48
N SER A 58 -8.86 10.53 14.58
CA SER A 58 -8.35 11.90 14.63
C SER A 58 -7.16 12.09 13.68
N LEU A 59 -6.85 13.34 13.33
CA LEU A 59 -5.70 13.66 12.48
C LEU A 59 -4.37 13.06 13.01
N HIS A 60 -4.10 13.15 14.31
CA HIS A 60 -2.90 12.56 14.92
C HIS A 60 -2.93 11.02 14.98
N GLN A 61 -4.11 10.41 14.91
CA GLN A 61 -4.25 8.95 14.71
C GLN A 61 -3.97 8.55 13.26
N LYS A 62 -4.32 9.42 12.30
CA LYS A 62 -3.96 9.25 10.89
C LYS A 62 -2.44 9.34 10.69
N TYR A 63 -1.75 10.29 11.36
CA TYR A 63 -0.28 10.38 11.35
C TYR A 63 0.42 9.10 11.80
N ARG A 64 -0.21 8.28 12.65
CA ARG A 64 0.39 7.02 13.09
C ARG A 64 0.58 6.04 11.94
N TRP A 65 -0.33 6.02 10.97
CA TRP A 65 -0.25 5.11 9.83
C TRP A 65 0.97 5.39 8.95
N LEU A 66 1.40 6.65 8.95
CA LEU A 66 2.57 7.14 8.22
C LEU A 66 3.90 6.71 8.88
N ASN A 67 3.90 6.07 10.05
CA ASN A 67 5.14 5.55 10.65
C ASN A 67 4.96 4.11 11.12
N GLU A 68 5.87 3.23 10.71
CA GLU A 68 5.80 1.79 10.96
C GLU A 68 5.63 1.46 12.45
N GLN A 69 6.56 1.85 13.33
CA GLN A 69 6.48 1.49 14.74
C GLN A 69 5.20 2.04 15.40
N ALA A 70 4.79 3.25 15.01
CA ALA A 70 3.57 3.88 15.50
C ALA A 70 2.31 3.16 15.01
N ALA A 71 2.24 2.76 13.74
CA ALA A 71 1.14 1.98 13.18
C ALA A 71 1.05 0.59 13.84
N ASN A 72 2.20 -0.06 13.99
CA ASN A 72 2.32 -1.48 14.28
C ASN A 72 2.10 -1.83 15.76
N ALA A 73 2.25 -0.85 16.67
CA ALA A 73 2.00 -1.00 18.10
C ALA A 73 0.80 -0.12 18.55
N PRO A 74 -0.46 -0.51 18.25
CA PRO A 74 -1.62 0.37 18.34
C PRO A 74 -1.91 0.94 19.74
N GLN A 75 -1.46 0.26 20.79
CA GLN A 75 -1.66 0.68 22.18
C GLN A 75 -0.46 1.45 22.77
N GLN A 76 0.71 1.39 22.14
CA GLN A 76 1.88 2.14 22.58
C GLN A 76 1.78 3.59 22.14
N THR A 77 2.06 4.55 23.03
CA THR A 77 1.89 5.99 22.75
C THR A 77 3.20 6.76 22.73
N GLU A 78 4.28 6.20 23.27
CA GLU A 78 5.60 6.84 23.34
C GLU A 78 6.62 6.07 22.49
N PHE A 79 7.33 6.79 21.60
CA PHE A 79 8.37 6.26 20.71
C PHE A 79 9.60 7.19 20.77
N GLY A 80 10.43 6.99 21.80
CA GLY A 80 11.48 7.94 22.14
C GLY A 80 10.89 9.24 22.68
N ASP A 81 11.20 10.37 22.03
CA ASP A 81 10.67 11.69 22.39
C ASP A 81 9.38 12.04 21.61
N VAL A 82 8.91 11.16 20.72
CA VAL A 82 7.68 11.36 19.91
C VAL A 82 6.49 10.69 20.59
N THR A 83 5.35 11.40 20.65
CA THR A 83 4.12 10.92 21.27
C THR A 83 2.97 10.92 20.27
N TYR A 84 2.23 9.81 20.21
CA TYR A 84 0.99 9.68 19.44
C TYR A 84 -0.18 9.30 20.36
N PRO A 85 -1.43 9.67 20.03
CA PRO A 85 -2.62 9.10 20.68
C PRO A 85 -2.68 7.59 20.45
N ALA A 86 -3.31 6.82 21.34
CA ALA A 86 -3.55 5.39 21.08
C ALA A 86 -4.46 5.23 19.84
N GLN A 87 -4.27 4.14 19.08
CA GLN A 87 -5.04 3.94 17.86
C GLN A 87 -6.48 3.51 18.16
N VAL A 88 -7.39 3.71 17.20
CA VAL A 88 -8.79 3.28 17.32
C VAL A 88 -8.89 1.76 17.62
N PRO A 89 -9.91 1.31 18.39
CA PRO A 89 -10.08 -0.09 18.74
C PRO A 89 -10.13 -1.03 17.52
N GLY A 90 -9.70 -2.29 17.68
CA GLY A 90 -9.71 -3.26 16.58
C GLY A 90 -8.54 -3.14 15.59
N THR A 91 -7.66 -2.16 15.76
CA THR A 91 -6.41 -2.07 14.96
C THR A 91 -5.46 -3.23 15.31
N PRO A 92 -4.94 -3.98 14.31
CA PRO A 92 -4.06 -5.10 14.56
C PRO A 92 -2.67 -4.67 15.03
N THR A 93 -1.97 -5.60 15.69
CA THR A 93 -0.51 -5.49 15.86
C THR A 93 0.15 -6.04 14.61
N VAL A 94 1.12 -5.31 14.08
CA VAL A 94 1.93 -5.75 12.95
C VAL A 94 3.38 -5.88 13.40
N VAL A 95 4.08 -6.88 12.88
CA VAL A 95 5.48 -7.13 13.22
C VAL A 95 6.19 -7.58 11.95
N TYR A 96 7.02 -6.69 11.43
CA TYR A 96 7.90 -7.02 10.32
C TYR A 96 9.02 -7.96 10.76
N THR A 97 9.46 -8.76 9.80
CA THR A 97 10.72 -9.48 9.84
C THR A 97 11.44 -9.27 8.52
N ASP A 98 12.74 -9.09 8.60
CA ASP A 98 13.55 -9.31 7.42
C ASP A 98 13.41 -10.75 6.93
N GLY A 99 13.47 -10.87 5.61
CA GLY A 99 13.93 -12.03 4.86
C GLY A 99 15.06 -11.59 3.93
N PRO A 100 15.35 -12.28 2.81
CA PRO A 100 14.42 -13.14 2.05
C PRO A 100 14.60 -14.67 2.20
N ASP A 101 15.65 -15.12 2.86
CA ASP A 101 16.05 -16.54 2.98
C ASP A 101 15.65 -17.22 4.31
N GLY A 102 14.89 -16.53 5.16
CA GLY A 102 14.41 -17.05 6.45
C GLY A 102 13.82 -15.96 7.34
N VAL A 103 13.24 -16.32 8.48
CA VAL A 103 12.76 -15.37 9.50
C VAL A 103 13.95 -14.86 10.32
N ARG A 104 14.38 -13.61 10.07
CA ARG A 104 15.61 -13.06 10.66
C ARG A 104 15.61 -13.09 12.20
N SER A 105 16.79 -13.38 12.78
CA SER A 105 17.06 -13.31 14.23
C SER A 105 16.06 -14.08 15.12
N THR A 106 15.47 -15.14 14.57
CA THR A 106 14.45 -15.94 15.23
C THR A 106 14.91 -17.41 15.28
N PRO A 107 15.04 -18.05 16.45
CA PRO A 107 15.40 -19.46 16.55
C PRO A 107 14.21 -20.37 16.21
N GLY A 108 14.48 -21.64 15.87
CA GLY A 108 13.47 -22.65 15.54
C GLY A 108 12.70 -22.31 14.27
N VAL A 109 13.41 -21.91 13.23
CA VAL A 109 12.92 -21.62 11.86
C VAL A 109 13.88 -22.25 10.86
N THR A 110 13.40 -22.51 9.65
CA THR A 110 14.19 -23.12 8.59
C THR A 110 15.10 -22.07 7.92
N ALA A 111 16.37 -22.43 7.76
CA ALA A 111 17.35 -21.68 7.01
C ALA A 111 17.33 -22.09 5.52
N PHE A 112 16.57 -21.38 4.69
CA PHE A 112 16.47 -21.69 3.25
C PHE A 112 17.72 -21.22 2.48
N PRO A 113 17.95 -21.75 1.27
CA PRO A 113 18.96 -21.20 0.36
C PRO A 113 18.71 -19.71 0.07
N ALA A 114 19.79 -18.96 -0.18
CA ALA A 114 19.70 -17.57 -0.59
C ALA A 114 18.92 -17.42 -1.92
N PRO A 115 18.23 -16.29 -2.16
CA PRO A 115 17.45 -16.08 -3.37
C PRO A 115 18.17 -16.36 -4.67
N ILE A 116 19.45 -15.99 -4.81
CA ILE A 116 20.21 -16.26 -6.04
C ILE A 116 20.33 -17.78 -6.32
N ALA A 117 20.43 -18.59 -5.27
CA ALA A 117 20.44 -20.05 -5.38
C ALA A 117 19.07 -20.57 -5.82
N LEU A 118 18.00 -20.00 -5.26
CA LEU A 118 16.64 -20.37 -5.64
C LEU A 118 16.31 -19.95 -7.08
N ALA A 119 16.75 -18.76 -7.51
CA ALA A 119 16.64 -18.31 -8.88
C ALA A 119 17.35 -19.23 -9.87
N ALA A 120 18.49 -19.81 -9.46
CA ALA A 120 19.20 -20.79 -10.28
C ALA A 120 18.40 -22.10 -10.50
N SER A 121 17.33 -22.36 -9.75
CA SER A 121 16.43 -23.49 -10.04
C SER A 121 15.50 -23.25 -11.23
N TRP A 122 15.22 -21.97 -11.56
CA TRP A 122 14.23 -21.55 -12.55
C TRP A 122 12.86 -22.23 -12.34
N ASP A 123 12.52 -22.53 -11.09
CA ASP A 123 11.31 -23.26 -10.72
C ASP A 123 10.38 -22.35 -9.89
N LEU A 124 9.36 -21.81 -10.56
CA LEU A 124 8.38 -20.92 -9.94
C LEU A 124 7.62 -21.63 -8.80
N GLY A 125 7.31 -22.93 -8.97
CA GLY A 125 6.58 -23.72 -7.99
C GLY A 125 7.41 -24.07 -6.76
N LEU A 126 8.72 -24.30 -6.93
CA LEU A 126 9.65 -24.46 -5.80
C LEU A 126 9.79 -23.14 -5.02
N ASN A 127 9.82 -22.00 -5.73
CA ASN A 127 9.87 -20.70 -5.10
C ASN A 127 8.58 -20.36 -4.34
N GLU A 128 7.41 -20.74 -4.88
CA GLU A 128 6.12 -20.68 -4.17
C GLU A 128 6.14 -21.55 -2.91
N ALA A 129 6.57 -22.82 -3.02
CA ALA A 129 6.62 -23.73 -1.88
C ALA A 129 7.55 -23.20 -0.77
N LYS A 130 8.72 -22.67 -1.12
CA LYS A 130 9.63 -22.03 -0.16
C LYS A 130 8.96 -20.83 0.50
N SER A 131 8.34 -19.97 -0.30
CA SER A 131 7.76 -18.71 0.19
C SER A 131 6.53 -18.93 1.07
N ALA A 132 5.70 -19.92 0.76
CA ALA A 132 4.60 -20.36 1.62
C ALA A 132 5.11 -20.94 2.95
N ALA A 133 6.20 -21.72 2.94
CA ALA A 133 6.83 -22.23 4.16
C ALA A 133 7.39 -21.09 5.01
N LEU A 134 8.07 -20.10 4.40
CA LEU A 134 8.55 -18.91 5.08
C LEU A 134 7.41 -18.10 5.72
N ALA A 135 6.31 -17.85 4.99
CA ALA A 135 5.13 -17.17 5.53
C ALA A 135 4.51 -17.94 6.70
N ALA A 136 4.37 -19.26 6.57
CA ALA A 136 3.82 -20.10 7.62
C ALA A 136 4.67 -20.04 8.91
N GLU A 137 5.99 -20.07 8.78
CA GLU A 137 6.91 -19.93 9.91
C GLU A 137 6.91 -18.51 10.49
N ALA A 138 6.90 -17.48 9.66
CA ALA A 138 6.82 -16.09 10.10
C ALA A 138 5.58 -15.86 10.97
N PHE A 139 4.41 -16.29 10.50
CA PHE A 139 3.16 -16.16 11.25
C PHE A 139 3.18 -16.95 12.56
N ASP A 140 3.64 -18.20 12.55
CA ASP A 140 3.78 -19.01 13.76
C ASP A 140 4.76 -18.41 14.77
N LYS A 141 5.72 -17.62 14.31
CA LYS A 141 6.67 -16.85 15.13
C LYS A 141 6.16 -15.46 15.53
N GLY A 142 4.90 -15.14 15.23
CA GLY A 142 4.28 -13.86 15.60
C GLY A 142 4.72 -12.70 14.72
N LYS A 143 4.92 -12.94 13.41
CA LYS A 143 5.25 -11.95 12.37
C LYS A 143 4.17 -11.96 11.29
N ASN A 144 3.86 -10.81 10.72
CA ASN A 144 2.82 -10.66 9.67
C ASN A 144 3.21 -9.67 8.57
N GLY A 145 4.49 -9.35 8.44
CA GLY A 145 5.04 -8.83 7.20
C GLY A 145 6.49 -9.28 7.02
N VAL A 146 6.83 -9.67 5.79
CA VAL A 146 8.15 -10.17 5.40
C VAL A 146 8.76 -9.15 4.43
N LEU A 147 9.92 -8.60 4.79
CA LEU A 147 10.65 -7.64 3.96
C LEU A 147 11.38 -8.37 2.82
N GLY A 148 10.68 -8.65 1.74
CA GLY A 148 11.16 -9.32 0.53
C GLY A 148 10.00 -9.73 -0.38
N PRO A 149 10.27 -10.06 -1.66
CA PRO A 149 11.58 -10.37 -2.24
C PRO A 149 12.43 -9.15 -2.67
N GLY A 150 13.72 -9.41 -2.96
CA GLY A 150 14.68 -8.43 -3.46
C GLY A 150 14.86 -8.49 -5.00
N LEU A 151 14.85 -7.35 -5.70
CA LEU A 151 14.79 -7.30 -7.18
C LEU A 151 15.90 -6.45 -7.85
N ALA A 152 17.09 -6.30 -7.26
CA ALA A 152 18.16 -5.57 -7.97
C ALA A 152 18.63 -6.35 -9.22
N ALA A 153 19.05 -5.63 -10.25
CA ALA A 153 19.23 -6.14 -11.61
C ALA A 153 20.57 -6.87 -11.85
N GLY A 154 21.36 -7.12 -10.81
CA GLY A 154 22.66 -7.78 -10.95
C GLY A 154 23.65 -6.97 -11.82
N ARG A 155 23.56 -5.63 -11.81
CA ARG A 155 24.35 -4.73 -12.68
C ARG A 155 25.85 -5.02 -12.67
N THR A 156 26.37 -5.39 -11.51
CA THR A 156 27.77 -5.75 -11.33
C THR A 156 27.89 -6.97 -10.41
N PRO A 157 28.74 -7.96 -10.74
CA PRO A 157 28.97 -9.10 -9.85
C PRO A 157 29.69 -8.71 -8.56
N LEU A 158 30.18 -7.48 -8.43
CA LEU A 158 30.81 -6.97 -7.21
C LEU A 158 29.80 -6.56 -6.13
N SER A 159 28.51 -6.42 -6.47
CA SER A 159 27.50 -5.90 -5.54
C SER A 159 27.35 -6.80 -4.32
N GLY A 160 27.48 -6.21 -3.13
CA GLY A 160 27.48 -6.93 -1.85
C GLY A 160 26.21 -7.72 -1.58
N ARG A 161 25.07 -7.26 -2.11
CA ARG A 161 23.74 -7.82 -1.87
C ARG A 161 23.20 -8.71 -2.98
N THR A 162 23.99 -9.01 -4.01
CA THR A 162 23.66 -10.00 -5.05
C THR A 162 23.00 -11.28 -4.53
N PRO A 163 23.42 -11.89 -3.39
CA PRO A 163 22.77 -13.09 -2.86
C PRO A 163 21.28 -12.92 -2.54
N GLU A 164 20.82 -11.71 -2.19
CA GLU A 164 19.42 -11.39 -1.85
C GLU A 164 18.51 -11.25 -3.08
N TYR A 165 19.10 -11.23 -4.27
CA TYR A 165 18.42 -10.91 -5.52
C TYR A 165 18.30 -12.14 -6.43
N LEU A 166 17.53 -11.99 -7.50
CA LEU A 166 17.04 -13.11 -8.31
C LEU A 166 17.73 -13.26 -9.67
N GLY A 167 18.82 -12.52 -9.90
CA GLY A 167 19.63 -12.63 -11.12
C GLY A 167 19.73 -11.32 -11.89
N GLU A 168 20.14 -11.43 -13.16
CA GLU A 168 20.40 -10.28 -14.03
C GLU A 168 19.32 -10.01 -15.08
N ASP A 169 18.34 -10.91 -15.22
CA ASP A 169 17.29 -10.80 -16.24
C ASP A 169 15.95 -10.33 -15.65
N PRO A 170 15.32 -9.29 -16.23
CA PRO A 170 14.05 -8.75 -15.75
C PRO A 170 12.89 -9.76 -15.71
N LEU A 171 12.77 -10.64 -16.72
CA LEU A 171 11.65 -11.59 -16.79
C LEU A 171 11.77 -12.64 -15.68
N LEU A 172 12.94 -13.27 -15.57
CA LEU A 172 13.18 -14.27 -14.53
C LEU A 172 12.99 -13.68 -13.13
N THR A 173 13.54 -12.47 -12.91
CA THR A 173 13.43 -11.75 -11.63
C THR A 173 11.98 -11.42 -11.29
N GLY A 174 11.24 -10.85 -12.24
CA GLY A 174 9.85 -10.45 -12.05
C GLY A 174 8.93 -11.63 -11.75
N GLN A 175 9.03 -12.72 -12.51
CA GLN A 175 8.19 -13.91 -12.32
C GLN A 175 8.50 -14.64 -11.00
N LEU A 176 9.78 -14.75 -10.62
CA LEU A 176 10.15 -15.29 -9.32
C LEU A 176 9.70 -14.37 -8.17
N ALA A 177 9.74 -13.05 -8.35
CA ALA A 177 9.21 -12.13 -7.35
C ALA A 177 7.69 -12.30 -7.21
N ALA A 178 6.95 -12.35 -8.32
CA ALA A 178 5.51 -12.55 -8.33
C ALA A 178 5.11 -13.87 -7.65
N SER A 179 5.78 -14.98 -7.99
CA SER A 179 5.46 -16.28 -7.39
C SER A 179 5.79 -16.33 -5.89
N ALA A 180 6.84 -15.63 -5.44
CA ALA A 180 7.14 -15.48 -4.01
C ALA A 180 6.07 -14.65 -3.28
N ILE A 181 5.65 -13.52 -3.85
CA ILE A 181 4.65 -12.62 -3.26
C ILE A 181 3.31 -13.33 -3.12
N ASN A 182 2.83 -13.96 -4.21
CA ASN A 182 1.60 -14.75 -4.20
C ASN A 182 1.60 -15.78 -3.06
N ALA A 183 2.67 -16.56 -2.94
CA ALA A 183 2.78 -17.59 -1.92
C ALA A 183 2.96 -17.05 -0.48
N LEU A 184 3.64 -15.91 -0.30
CA LEU A 184 3.74 -15.26 1.01
C LEU A 184 2.36 -14.81 1.49
N GLN A 185 1.56 -14.21 0.61
CA GLN A 185 0.30 -13.56 0.97
C GLN A 185 -0.92 -14.51 0.97
N SER A 186 -0.79 -15.73 0.45
CA SER A 186 -1.91 -16.66 0.25
C SER A 186 -1.99 -17.83 1.24
N VAL A 187 -1.20 -17.83 2.32
CA VAL A 187 -1.23 -18.94 3.30
C VAL A 187 -2.52 -18.89 4.14
N ASP A 188 -3.38 -19.89 3.96
CA ASP A 188 -4.70 -19.96 4.61
C ASP A 188 -4.62 -19.82 6.14
N GLY A 189 -5.34 -18.83 6.67
CA GLY A 189 -5.38 -18.51 8.10
C GLY A 189 -4.09 -17.94 8.69
N LYS A 190 -3.13 -17.52 7.86
CA LYS A 190 -1.84 -16.95 8.27
C LYS A 190 -1.51 -15.71 7.45
N PRO A 191 -2.20 -14.58 7.68
CA PRO A 191 -1.97 -13.37 6.91
C PRO A 191 -0.53 -12.85 7.08
N ILE A 192 0.15 -12.69 5.96
CA ILE A 192 1.49 -12.11 5.84
C ILE A 192 1.45 -11.10 4.69
N MET A 193 2.03 -9.92 4.89
CA MET A 193 2.28 -8.95 3.81
C MET A 193 3.68 -9.19 3.22
N ALA A 194 3.79 -9.15 1.89
CA ALA A 194 5.08 -9.16 1.19
C ALA A 194 5.50 -7.73 0.82
N ASP A 195 6.80 -7.52 0.66
CA ASP A 195 7.40 -6.21 0.43
C ASP A 195 8.49 -6.28 -0.65
N ILE A 196 8.21 -5.73 -1.83
CA ILE A 196 9.21 -5.66 -2.91
C ILE A 196 10.31 -4.68 -2.51
N LYS A 197 11.59 -5.07 -2.62
CA LYS A 197 12.70 -4.18 -2.30
C LYS A 197 13.90 -4.32 -3.24
N HIS A 198 14.73 -3.30 -3.45
CA HIS A 198 14.62 -1.93 -2.96
C HIS A 198 14.38 -1.07 -4.18
N TYR A 199 13.27 -0.34 -4.18
CA TYR A 199 12.82 0.48 -5.30
C TYR A 199 13.49 1.88 -5.23
N ILE A 200 14.48 2.22 -6.05
CA ILE A 200 15.03 1.42 -7.14
C ILE A 200 16.53 1.68 -7.35
N ALA A 201 17.16 0.80 -8.15
CA ALA A 201 18.54 0.92 -8.63
C ALA A 201 19.60 1.07 -7.51
N ASN A 202 19.40 0.34 -6.41
CA ASN A 202 20.37 0.22 -5.33
C ASN A 202 21.40 -0.89 -5.64
N GLU A 203 22.17 -0.71 -6.71
CA GLU A 203 23.03 -1.77 -7.27
C GLU A 203 24.42 -1.89 -6.59
N GLN A 204 24.73 -1.06 -5.59
CA GLN A 204 25.99 -1.12 -4.84
C GLN A 204 25.81 -0.72 -3.37
N GLU A 205 26.59 -1.32 -2.48
CA GLU A 205 26.57 -1.01 -1.05
C GLU A 205 27.45 0.19 -0.68
N LEU A 206 28.54 0.40 -1.43
CA LEU A 206 29.43 1.52 -1.18
C LEU A 206 28.66 2.84 -1.30
N ASP A 207 28.62 3.58 -0.19
CA ASP A 207 27.94 4.87 -0.10
C ASP A 207 26.46 4.84 -0.50
N ARG A 208 25.75 3.72 -0.33
CA ARG A 208 24.33 3.58 -0.72
C ARG A 208 23.39 4.68 -0.20
N GLN A 209 23.68 5.28 0.97
CA GLN A 209 22.91 6.41 1.54
C GLN A 209 23.32 7.80 1.01
N THR A 210 24.42 7.87 0.27
CA THR A 210 25.04 9.13 -0.22
C THR A 210 25.66 8.92 -1.60
N SER A 211 24.92 8.22 -2.47
CA SER A 211 25.24 8.02 -3.88
C SER A 211 24.01 8.31 -4.73
N SER A 212 24.24 8.66 -6.00
CA SER A 212 23.20 8.83 -7.01
C SER A 212 23.46 7.86 -8.16
N SER A 213 22.50 6.97 -8.38
CA SER A 213 22.40 6.16 -9.59
C SER A 213 21.87 7.06 -10.70
N ASN A 214 22.72 7.37 -11.67
CA ASN A 214 22.41 8.28 -12.77
C ASN A 214 22.07 7.47 -14.02
N ILE A 215 20.78 7.43 -14.38
CA ILE A 215 20.20 6.48 -15.33
C ILE A 215 19.33 7.24 -16.33
N ASP A 216 19.46 6.92 -17.62
CA ASP A 216 18.50 7.40 -18.61
C ASP A 216 17.15 6.69 -18.45
N GLU A 217 16.08 7.35 -18.89
CA GLU A 217 14.72 6.90 -18.65
C GLU A 217 14.41 5.55 -19.32
N ARG A 218 14.87 5.33 -20.56
CA ARG A 218 14.66 4.06 -21.26
C ARG A 218 15.31 2.91 -20.50
N THR A 219 16.54 3.10 -20.02
CA THR A 219 17.21 2.09 -19.19
C THR A 219 16.50 1.87 -17.85
N LEU A 220 16.07 2.95 -17.17
CA LEU A 220 15.30 2.85 -15.92
C LEU A 220 14.05 1.97 -16.12
N ARG A 221 13.25 2.27 -17.15
CA ARG A 221 11.98 1.59 -17.45
C ARG A 221 12.17 0.12 -17.86
N GLN A 222 13.13 -0.17 -18.75
CA GLN A 222 13.26 -1.51 -19.34
C GLN A 222 14.13 -2.49 -18.55
N VAL A 223 14.98 -2.01 -17.64
CA VAL A 223 15.90 -2.87 -16.87
C VAL A 223 15.51 -2.94 -15.41
N TYR A 224 15.34 -1.78 -14.77
CA TYR A 224 15.20 -1.70 -13.31
C TYR A 224 13.74 -1.71 -12.86
N ASP A 225 12.88 -0.96 -13.55
CA ASP A 225 11.43 -0.90 -13.29
C ASP A 225 10.70 -2.16 -13.78
N LEU A 226 11.08 -2.72 -14.94
CA LEU A 226 10.41 -3.87 -15.55
C LEU A 226 10.20 -5.09 -14.61
N PRO A 227 11.18 -5.57 -13.82
CA PRO A 227 10.91 -6.69 -12.90
C PRO A 227 9.88 -6.33 -11.81
N VAL A 228 9.78 -5.05 -11.43
CA VAL A 228 8.77 -4.56 -10.48
C VAL A 228 7.41 -4.45 -11.16
N GLU A 229 7.34 -3.97 -12.40
CA GLU A 229 6.12 -3.94 -13.22
C GLU A 229 5.53 -5.35 -13.38
N ILE A 230 6.38 -6.34 -13.70
CA ILE A 230 5.98 -7.75 -13.77
C ILE A 230 5.45 -8.23 -12.41
N ALA A 231 6.18 -7.98 -11.33
CA ALA A 231 5.78 -8.45 -9.99
C ALA A 231 4.46 -7.84 -9.51
N VAL A 232 4.24 -6.54 -9.76
CA VAL A 232 2.99 -5.86 -9.43
C VAL A 232 1.83 -6.45 -10.24
N ALA A 233 2.00 -6.58 -11.56
CA ALA A 233 0.95 -7.08 -12.44
C ALA A 233 0.55 -8.55 -12.18
N GLU A 234 1.45 -9.37 -11.62
CA GLU A 234 1.24 -10.81 -11.46
C GLU A 234 1.01 -11.27 -10.01
N SER A 235 1.04 -10.40 -8.99
CA SER A 235 0.95 -10.85 -7.59
C SER A 235 0.37 -9.92 -6.51
N ASP A 236 -0.03 -8.68 -6.86
CA ASP A 236 -0.63 -7.72 -5.91
C ASP A 236 0.15 -7.57 -4.58
N PRO A 237 1.41 -7.10 -4.62
CA PRO A 237 2.23 -6.92 -3.41
C PRO A 237 1.59 -5.93 -2.42
N ALA A 238 1.64 -6.25 -1.12
CA ALA A 238 1.13 -5.39 -0.06
C ALA A 238 1.92 -4.07 0.04
N SER A 239 3.25 -4.14 -0.08
CA SER A 239 4.13 -2.99 0.00
C SER A 239 5.32 -3.02 -0.96
N VAL A 240 5.89 -1.85 -1.19
CA VAL A 240 7.16 -1.65 -1.91
C VAL A 240 8.07 -0.77 -1.05
N MET A 241 9.30 -1.23 -0.82
CA MET A 241 10.30 -0.49 -0.06
C MET A 241 11.15 0.40 -0.95
N CYS A 242 11.10 1.72 -0.75
CA CYS A 242 11.97 2.65 -1.47
C CYS A 242 13.42 2.60 -0.98
N SER A 243 14.37 2.80 -1.89
CA SER A 243 15.80 2.62 -1.67
C SER A 243 16.50 3.80 -1.01
N TYR A 244 17.71 3.56 -0.49
CA TYR A 244 18.58 4.57 0.11
C TYR A 244 19.18 5.58 -0.88
N ASN A 245 19.52 5.13 -2.08
CA ASN A 245 20.29 5.93 -3.02
C ASN A 245 19.43 7.05 -3.62
N GLN A 246 20.10 8.05 -4.18
CA GLN A 246 19.45 8.95 -5.11
C GLN A 246 19.30 8.27 -6.48
N ILE A 247 18.24 8.62 -7.19
CA ILE A 247 18.04 8.35 -8.61
C ILE A 247 18.05 9.70 -9.29
N ASN A 248 19.02 9.94 -10.17
CA ASN A 248 19.19 11.22 -10.88
C ASN A 248 19.19 12.45 -9.95
N GLY A 249 19.81 12.33 -8.77
CA GLY A 249 19.99 13.41 -7.81
C GLY A 249 18.87 13.61 -6.77
N VAL A 250 17.83 12.77 -6.77
CA VAL A 250 16.74 12.80 -5.78
C VAL A 250 16.65 11.47 -5.05
N TYR A 251 16.62 11.49 -3.72
CA TYR A 251 16.56 10.28 -2.86
C TYR A 251 15.37 9.40 -3.21
N GLY A 252 15.56 8.07 -3.23
CA GLY A 252 14.54 7.10 -3.63
C GLY A 252 13.20 7.28 -2.90
N CYS A 253 13.24 7.51 -1.59
CA CYS A 253 12.05 7.75 -0.77
C CYS A 253 11.43 9.16 -0.87
N GLU A 254 11.94 10.00 -1.76
CA GLU A 254 11.42 11.34 -2.08
C GLU A 254 11.34 11.56 -3.59
N ASN A 255 11.54 10.50 -4.37
CA ASN A 255 11.63 10.59 -5.80
C ASN A 255 10.24 10.51 -6.42
N PRO A 256 9.85 11.44 -7.32
CA PRO A 256 8.55 11.41 -7.98
C PRO A 256 8.22 10.10 -8.70
N ILE A 257 9.21 9.27 -9.06
CA ILE A 257 8.99 7.95 -9.66
C ILE A 257 8.14 7.01 -8.79
N LEU A 258 8.06 7.22 -7.46
CA LEU A 258 7.16 6.47 -6.60
C LEU A 258 5.69 6.70 -6.98
N ASP A 259 5.35 7.92 -7.39
CA ASP A 259 4.01 8.28 -7.81
C ASP A 259 3.83 8.09 -9.32
N THR A 260 4.74 8.62 -10.14
CA THR A 260 4.61 8.56 -11.60
C THR A 260 4.77 7.14 -12.15
N ASN A 261 5.85 6.44 -11.78
CA ASN A 261 6.17 5.15 -12.36
C ASN A 261 5.44 4.03 -11.60
N LEU A 262 5.68 3.92 -10.29
CA LEU A 262 5.19 2.81 -9.49
C LEU A 262 3.67 2.85 -9.29
N LYS A 263 3.12 3.94 -8.75
CA LYS A 263 1.67 4.06 -8.52
C LYS A 263 0.89 4.38 -9.79
N GLY A 264 1.44 5.22 -10.65
CA GLY A 264 0.81 5.68 -11.89
C GLY A 264 0.90 4.65 -13.02
N LEU A 265 2.09 4.49 -13.62
CA LEU A 265 2.27 3.64 -14.80
C LEU A 265 2.11 2.13 -14.51
N MET A 266 2.60 1.64 -13.37
CA MET A 266 2.50 0.21 -13.02
C MET A 266 1.21 -0.14 -12.24
N GLY A 267 0.43 0.85 -11.81
CA GLY A 267 -0.84 0.63 -11.10
C GLY A 267 -0.69 0.03 -9.69
N PHE A 268 0.44 0.27 -9.00
CA PHE A 268 0.65 -0.27 -7.66
C PHE A 268 -0.39 0.24 -6.63
N ALA A 269 -1.24 -0.67 -6.16
CA ALA A 269 -2.34 -0.36 -5.23
C ALA A 269 -1.93 -0.35 -3.75
N GLY A 270 -0.83 -1.02 -3.39
CA GLY A 270 -0.32 -1.10 -2.02
C GLY A 270 0.25 0.23 -1.49
N TYR A 271 1.05 0.13 -0.44
CA TYR A 271 1.73 1.29 0.18
C TYR A 271 3.24 1.26 -0.02
N VAL A 272 3.83 2.45 -0.17
CA VAL A 272 5.29 2.62 -0.22
C VAL A 272 5.82 2.82 1.20
N VAL A 273 6.76 1.97 1.59
CA VAL A 273 7.48 2.04 2.86
C VAL A 273 8.94 2.42 2.62
N SER A 274 9.59 3.12 3.55
CA SER A 274 11.02 3.45 3.41
C SER A 274 11.94 2.28 3.77
N ASP A 275 13.15 2.22 3.24
CA ASP A 275 14.23 1.48 3.91
C ASP A 275 14.59 2.18 5.25
N PHE A 276 15.32 1.50 6.13
CA PHE A 276 15.65 1.92 7.49
C PHE A 276 16.45 3.24 7.53
N GLY A 277 15.73 4.35 7.71
CA GLY A 277 16.34 5.68 7.77
C GLY A 277 16.61 6.33 6.41
N ALA A 278 15.96 5.84 5.35
CA ALA A 278 16.04 6.39 3.99
C ALA A 278 15.19 7.66 3.75
N VAL A 279 14.41 8.10 4.73
CA VAL A 279 13.62 9.34 4.65
C VAL A 279 14.49 10.55 5.02
N HIS A 280 14.40 11.63 4.25
CA HIS A 280 15.22 12.83 4.45
C HIS A 280 14.41 14.11 4.73
N SER A 281 13.09 14.08 4.55
CA SER A 281 12.18 15.22 4.67
C SER A 281 10.75 14.78 4.99
N THR A 282 9.91 15.74 5.40
CA THR A 282 8.48 15.51 5.66
C THR A 282 7.66 15.73 4.38
N ALA A 283 7.58 16.99 3.91
CA ALA A 283 6.69 17.33 2.80
C ALA A 283 7.12 16.73 1.46
N ALA A 284 8.42 16.77 1.11
CA ALA A 284 8.87 16.26 -0.19
C ALA A 284 8.70 14.74 -0.29
N ALA A 285 9.04 13.99 0.77
CA ALA A 285 8.81 12.54 0.82
C ALA A 285 7.32 12.19 0.68
N LEU A 286 6.46 12.81 1.49
CA LEU A 286 5.02 12.50 1.48
C LEU A 286 4.37 12.86 0.14
N ASN A 287 4.68 14.02 -0.44
CA ASN A 287 4.14 14.47 -1.73
C ASN A 287 4.72 13.70 -2.93
N ALA A 288 5.91 13.10 -2.80
CA ALA A 288 6.49 12.27 -3.84
C ALA A 288 5.90 10.86 -3.91
N GLY A 289 5.05 10.48 -2.93
CA GLY A 289 4.38 9.18 -2.91
C GLY A 289 4.87 8.21 -1.84
N LEU A 290 5.72 8.61 -0.89
CA LEU A 290 5.99 7.79 0.30
C LEU A 290 4.74 7.75 1.19
N ASP A 291 4.37 6.56 1.68
CA ASP A 291 3.20 6.39 2.55
C ASP A 291 3.58 6.09 3.99
N GLN A 292 4.69 5.37 4.24
CA GLN A 292 5.12 4.98 5.58
C GLN A 292 6.65 5.10 5.80
N GLU A 293 7.06 5.86 6.83
CA GLU A 293 8.43 5.86 7.34
C GLU A 293 8.68 4.60 8.16
N LEU A 294 9.61 3.75 7.73
CA LEU A 294 9.99 2.53 8.44
C LEU A 294 10.80 2.83 9.69
N ASN A 295 10.60 2.03 10.75
CA ASN A 295 11.25 2.13 12.04
C ASN A 295 10.77 3.35 12.86
N ALA A 296 11.58 3.81 13.83
CA ALA A 296 11.19 4.87 14.74
C ALA A 296 10.91 6.21 14.01
N PRO A 297 9.88 6.96 14.44
CA PRO A 297 9.45 8.19 13.78
C PRO A 297 10.53 9.27 13.86
N LYS A 298 10.84 9.88 12.72
CA LYS A 298 11.86 10.95 12.62
C LYS A 298 11.42 12.08 11.71
N HIS A 299 10.89 11.76 10.53
CA HIS A 299 10.43 12.75 9.56
C HIS A 299 8.90 12.85 9.51
N PHE A 300 8.17 11.76 9.73
CA PHE A 300 6.71 11.75 9.82
C PHE A 300 6.26 11.80 11.29
N THR A 301 6.73 12.81 12.03
CA THR A 301 6.31 13.06 13.42
C THR A 301 5.13 14.03 13.47
N PRO A 302 4.27 14.01 14.52
CA PRO A 302 3.14 14.93 14.62
C PRO A 302 3.53 16.41 14.53
N ASP A 303 4.61 16.80 15.22
CA ASP A 303 5.06 18.19 15.22
C ASP A 303 5.48 18.66 13.82
N LEU A 304 6.18 17.81 13.04
CA LEU A 304 6.63 18.15 11.69
C LEU A 304 5.48 18.12 10.68
N LEU A 305 4.54 17.19 10.81
CA LEU A 305 3.34 17.12 9.96
C LEU A 305 2.42 18.31 10.21
N ASP A 306 2.20 18.69 11.47
CA ASP A 306 1.43 19.89 11.84
C ASP A 306 2.12 21.17 11.30
N GLU A 307 3.45 21.26 11.36
CA GLU A 307 4.21 22.39 10.80
C GLU A 307 4.04 22.47 9.27
N ALA A 308 4.16 21.35 8.57
CA ALA A 308 4.00 21.29 7.11
C ALA A 308 2.56 21.62 6.66
N LEU A 309 1.54 21.15 7.39
CA LEU A 309 0.14 21.51 7.15
C LEU A 309 -0.11 23.00 7.38
N ALA A 310 0.41 23.56 8.47
CA ALA A 310 0.26 24.97 8.78
C ALA A 310 0.99 25.87 7.74
N ALA A 311 2.07 25.36 7.14
CA ALA A 311 2.78 26.01 6.04
C ALA A 311 2.07 25.88 4.68
N GLY A 312 1.15 24.91 4.53
CA GLY A 312 0.52 24.56 3.27
C GLY A 312 1.42 23.75 2.33
N ASP A 313 2.48 23.13 2.87
CA ASP A 313 3.42 22.30 2.11
C ASP A 313 2.86 20.88 1.87
N ILE A 314 1.88 20.45 2.66
CA ILE A 314 1.09 19.22 2.52
C ILE A 314 -0.39 19.51 2.80
N THR A 315 -1.27 18.59 2.42
CA THR A 315 -2.72 18.67 2.67
C THR A 315 -3.19 17.53 3.58
N GLU A 316 -4.32 17.70 4.28
CA GLU A 316 -4.93 16.60 5.03
C GLU A 316 -5.35 15.46 4.10
N GLN A 317 -5.78 15.77 2.87
CA GLN A 317 -6.09 14.78 1.84
C GLN A 317 -4.88 13.88 1.51
N ARG A 318 -3.68 14.44 1.34
CA ARG A 318 -2.47 13.65 1.08
C ARG A 318 -2.13 12.71 2.25
N ILE A 319 -2.40 13.14 3.48
CA ILE A 319 -2.25 12.30 4.68
C ILE A 319 -3.29 11.17 4.68
N ASP A 320 -4.53 11.47 4.31
CA ASP A 320 -5.62 10.49 4.21
C ASP A 320 -5.34 9.44 3.13
N GLU A 321 -4.81 9.83 1.97
CA GLU A 321 -4.40 8.91 0.91
C GLU A 321 -3.26 7.99 1.36
N ALA A 322 -2.21 8.54 1.99
CA ALA A 322 -1.07 7.77 2.49
C ALA A 322 -1.50 6.79 3.59
N ALA A 323 -2.25 7.27 4.59
CA ALA A 323 -2.81 6.44 5.64
C ALA A 323 -3.79 5.39 5.10
N GLY A 324 -4.60 5.78 4.11
CA GLY A 324 -5.56 4.93 3.42
C GLY A 324 -4.90 3.74 2.74
N ARG A 325 -3.81 3.94 1.99
CA ARG A 325 -3.05 2.85 1.36
C ARG A 325 -2.53 1.83 2.38
N VAL A 326 -1.96 2.30 3.49
CA VAL A 326 -1.48 1.42 4.58
C VAL A 326 -2.63 0.63 5.19
N VAL A 327 -3.73 1.31 5.53
CA VAL A 327 -4.91 0.67 6.15
C VAL A 327 -5.58 -0.31 5.20
N SER A 328 -5.76 0.06 3.93
CA SER A 328 -6.33 -0.80 2.90
C SER A 328 -5.50 -2.06 2.71
N ALA A 329 -4.16 -1.96 2.63
CA ALA A 329 -3.30 -3.13 2.54
C ALA A 329 -3.43 -4.04 3.78
N TYR A 330 -3.48 -3.47 4.98
CA TYR A 330 -3.66 -4.26 6.21
C TYR A 330 -5.01 -5.00 6.23
N ILE A 331 -6.06 -4.38 5.69
CA ILE A 331 -7.39 -4.99 5.59
C ILE A 331 -7.41 -6.06 4.51
N GLU A 332 -6.93 -5.75 3.30
CA GLU A 332 -6.94 -6.63 2.13
C GLU A 332 -6.19 -7.94 2.42
N HIS A 333 -5.02 -7.84 3.06
CA HIS A 333 -4.22 -9.01 3.42
C HIS A 333 -4.66 -9.66 4.75
N GLY A 334 -5.81 -9.28 5.30
CA GLY A 334 -6.47 -10.00 6.39
C GLY A 334 -5.90 -9.78 7.79
N LEU A 335 -5.06 -8.76 8.00
CA LEU A 335 -4.41 -8.50 9.30
C LEU A 335 -5.43 -8.07 10.36
N PHE A 336 -6.51 -7.40 9.96
CA PHE A 336 -7.64 -7.06 10.83
C PHE A 336 -8.51 -8.28 11.18
N ASP A 337 -8.51 -9.30 10.32
CA ASP A 337 -9.45 -10.43 10.39
C ASP A 337 -8.83 -11.63 11.12
N THR A 338 -7.51 -11.79 11.02
CA THR A 338 -6.76 -12.85 11.69
C THR A 338 -5.57 -12.27 12.46
N PRO A 339 -5.70 -12.04 13.78
CA PRO A 339 -4.62 -11.48 14.58
C PRO A 339 -3.46 -12.49 14.75
N LEU A 340 -2.26 -11.95 15.01
CA LEU A 340 -1.08 -12.75 15.36
C LEU A 340 -1.35 -13.70 16.54
N PRO A 341 -0.70 -14.88 16.57
CA PRO A 341 -0.87 -15.82 17.67
C PRO A 341 -0.40 -15.20 18.99
N GLU A 342 -1.23 -15.33 20.04
CA GLU A 342 -0.88 -14.84 21.39
C GLU A 342 0.41 -15.47 21.94
N THR A 343 0.71 -16.70 21.51
CA THR A 343 1.92 -17.44 21.90
C THR A 343 2.60 -17.97 20.65
N PRO A 344 3.76 -17.40 20.26
CA PRO A 344 4.57 -17.91 19.17
C PRO A 344 5.00 -19.36 19.39
N VAL A 345 5.11 -20.11 18.30
CA VAL A 345 5.58 -21.51 18.30
C VAL A 345 7.08 -21.56 18.61
N GLU A 346 7.49 -22.48 19.48
CA GLU A 346 8.90 -22.63 19.88
C GLU A 346 9.78 -23.08 18.72
N ASP A 347 9.32 -24.02 17.92
CA ASP A 347 9.97 -24.52 16.70
C ASP A 347 8.93 -24.63 15.58
N ALA A 348 9.03 -23.73 14.61
CA ALA A 348 8.17 -23.68 13.43
C ALA A 348 8.79 -24.43 12.23
N SER A 349 10.06 -24.83 12.33
CA SER A 349 10.70 -25.63 11.29
C SER A 349 10.12 -27.04 11.28
N THR A 350 9.64 -27.47 10.12
CA THR A 350 9.03 -28.80 9.94
C THR A 350 9.89 -29.68 9.02
N PRO A 351 9.78 -31.02 9.10
CA PRO A 351 10.43 -31.90 8.13
C PRO A 351 10.08 -31.60 6.67
N GLU A 352 8.88 -31.05 6.42
CA GLU A 352 8.43 -30.63 5.09
C GLU A 352 9.17 -29.37 4.65
N HIS A 353 9.29 -28.35 5.51
CA HIS A 353 10.06 -27.14 5.19
C HIS A 353 11.55 -27.46 4.95
N LYS A 354 12.12 -28.39 5.74
CA LYS A 354 13.47 -28.90 5.52
C LYS A 354 13.61 -29.65 4.20
N SER A 355 12.58 -30.39 3.78
CA SER A 355 12.55 -31.02 2.45
C SER A 355 12.55 -29.97 1.34
N ILE A 356 11.77 -28.90 1.48
CA ILE A 356 11.76 -27.78 0.52
C ILE A 356 13.14 -27.10 0.47
N ALA A 357 13.78 -26.88 1.62
CA ALA A 357 15.14 -26.34 1.67
C ALA A 357 16.16 -27.26 1.00
N LEU A 358 16.01 -28.58 1.13
CA LEU A 358 16.83 -29.58 0.44
C LEU A 358 16.62 -29.52 -1.08
N ASP A 359 15.36 -29.50 -1.53
CA ASP A 359 15.01 -29.43 -2.95
C ASP A 359 15.54 -28.13 -3.57
N ALA A 360 15.38 -26.99 -2.88
CA ALA A 360 15.93 -25.71 -3.29
C ALA A 360 17.46 -25.72 -3.39
N ALA A 361 18.16 -26.33 -2.42
CA ALA A 361 19.62 -26.47 -2.47
C ALA A 361 20.09 -27.39 -3.61
N GLN A 362 19.37 -28.48 -3.88
CA GLN A 362 19.69 -29.43 -4.96
C GLN A 362 19.44 -28.83 -6.35
N GLN A 363 18.26 -28.25 -6.54
CA GLN A 363 17.82 -27.71 -7.84
C GLN A 363 18.44 -26.35 -8.14
N GLY A 364 18.82 -25.58 -7.11
CA GLY A 364 19.55 -24.32 -7.23
C GLY A 364 21.06 -24.46 -7.44
N SER A 365 21.64 -25.63 -7.14
CA SER A 365 23.05 -25.88 -7.41
C SER A 365 23.28 -26.09 -8.91
N VAL A 366 24.31 -25.44 -9.46
CA VAL A 366 24.61 -25.45 -10.90
C VAL A 366 25.89 -26.23 -11.16
N LEU A 367 25.79 -27.30 -11.96
CA LEU A 367 26.97 -28.00 -12.44
C LEU A 367 27.57 -27.21 -13.61
N LEU A 368 28.66 -26.47 -13.35
CA LEU A 368 29.28 -25.60 -14.34
C LEU A 368 30.16 -26.37 -15.33
N LYS A 369 30.93 -27.33 -14.82
CA LYS A 369 31.86 -28.16 -15.58
C LYS A 369 31.81 -29.60 -15.07
N ASN A 370 31.91 -30.57 -15.98
CA ASN A 370 32.08 -31.99 -15.64
C ASN A 370 32.76 -32.78 -16.76
N ASP A 371 34.02 -33.14 -16.57
CA ASP A 371 34.84 -33.97 -17.48
C ASP A 371 34.60 -35.48 -17.24
N GLY A 372 33.37 -35.85 -16.84
CA GLY A 372 32.94 -37.21 -16.56
C GLY A 372 33.34 -37.77 -15.18
N LEU A 373 33.71 -36.90 -14.23
CA LEU A 373 34.00 -37.31 -12.84
C LEU A 373 32.72 -37.47 -12.01
N LEU A 374 31.72 -36.62 -12.22
CA LEU A 374 30.44 -36.69 -11.54
C LEU A 374 29.38 -37.40 -12.39
N PRO A 375 28.48 -38.20 -11.79
CA PRO A 375 28.44 -38.54 -10.36
C PRO A 375 29.60 -39.44 -9.94
N LEU A 376 30.03 -39.31 -8.68
CA LEU A 376 31.15 -40.04 -8.10
C LEU A 376 30.86 -41.54 -8.08
N ASN A 377 31.71 -42.29 -8.78
CA ASN A 377 31.72 -43.75 -8.74
C ASN A 377 32.93 -44.23 -7.93
N VAL A 378 32.76 -44.24 -6.60
CA VAL A 378 33.80 -44.63 -5.63
C VAL A 378 33.51 -46.02 -5.05
N ASP A 379 34.52 -46.89 -5.10
CA ASP A 379 34.45 -48.25 -4.56
C ASP A 379 34.72 -48.30 -3.04
N ALA A 380 34.35 -49.42 -2.41
CA ALA A 380 34.75 -49.71 -1.04
C ALA A 380 36.28 -49.67 -0.88
N GLY A 381 36.75 -48.90 0.09
CA GLY A 381 38.17 -48.67 0.37
C GLY A 381 38.77 -47.46 -0.36
N ALA A 382 37.98 -46.69 -1.11
CA ALA A 382 38.44 -45.42 -1.69
C ALA A 382 38.82 -44.39 -0.61
N GLU A 383 39.82 -43.56 -0.90
CA GLU A 383 40.24 -42.44 -0.07
C GLU A 383 39.69 -41.13 -0.66
N ILE A 384 38.90 -40.39 0.11
CA ILE A 384 38.29 -39.11 -0.30
C ILE A 384 38.92 -38.00 0.54
N ALA A 385 39.53 -37.02 -0.14
CA ALA A 385 40.00 -35.80 0.50
C ALA A 385 38.89 -34.74 0.48
N VAL A 386 38.52 -34.22 1.65
CA VAL A 386 37.61 -33.07 1.79
C VAL A 386 38.44 -31.88 2.26
N ILE A 387 38.54 -30.84 1.43
CA ILE A 387 39.51 -29.76 1.61
C ILE A 387 38.81 -28.40 1.60
N GLY A 388 39.03 -27.58 2.63
CA GLY A 388 38.54 -26.20 2.70
C GLY A 388 37.66 -25.95 3.93
N ALA A 389 37.78 -24.74 4.50
CA ALA A 389 37.15 -24.39 5.77
C ALA A 389 35.61 -24.47 5.73
N THR A 390 34.98 -24.12 4.61
CA THR A 390 33.51 -24.13 4.46
C THR A 390 32.90 -25.52 4.35
N ALA A 391 33.72 -26.58 4.25
CA ALA A 391 33.21 -27.94 4.31
C ALA A 391 32.84 -28.37 5.74
N SER A 392 33.44 -27.77 6.77
CA SER A 392 33.30 -28.21 8.17
C SER A 392 32.49 -27.23 9.01
N SER A 393 31.71 -27.73 9.96
CA SER A 393 31.12 -26.89 11.02
C SER A 393 32.17 -26.30 11.97
N THR A 394 33.39 -26.84 12.00
CA THR A 394 34.47 -26.38 12.89
C THR A 394 35.13 -25.12 12.32
N PRO A 395 35.06 -23.96 13.01
CA PRO A 395 35.66 -22.74 12.51
C PRO A 395 37.18 -22.84 12.39
N THR A 396 37.70 -22.43 11.23
CA THR A 396 39.12 -22.20 10.97
C THR A 396 39.28 -20.77 10.47
N ASP A 397 40.07 -19.95 11.17
CA ASP A 397 40.22 -18.51 10.89
C ASP A 397 38.87 -17.77 10.74
N ASP A 398 37.93 -18.09 11.65
CA ASP A 398 36.55 -17.56 11.69
C ASP A 398 35.69 -17.91 10.46
N VAL A 399 36.06 -18.96 9.71
CA VAL A 399 35.32 -19.48 8.54
C VAL A 399 34.92 -20.93 8.76
N SER A 400 33.69 -21.29 8.39
CA SER A 400 33.14 -22.64 8.48
C SER A 400 31.95 -22.80 7.52
N ALA A 401 31.36 -24.00 7.45
CA ALA A 401 30.09 -24.24 6.78
C ALA A 401 29.00 -23.26 7.24
N ARG A 402 29.03 -22.85 8.53
CA ARG A 402 28.10 -21.86 9.07
C ARG A 402 28.28 -20.49 8.42
N THR A 403 29.49 -20.08 8.03
CA THR A 403 29.72 -18.74 7.45
C THR A 403 29.22 -18.55 6.02
N VAL A 404 28.81 -19.63 5.36
CA VAL A 404 28.28 -19.63 3.99
C VAL A 404 26.96 -20.39 3.86
N CYS A 405 26.34 -20.72 5.00
CA CYS A 405 25.01 -21.32 5.00
C CYS A 405 23.95 -20.32 4.51
N SER A 406 24.13 -19.05 4.86
CA SER A 406 23.33 -17.92 4.40
C SER A 406 24.29 -16.72 4.29
N MET A 407 23.82 -15.64 3.69
CA MET A 407 24.61 -14.44 3.45
C MET A 407 25.00 -13.69 4.73
N GLN A 408 25.98 -12.79 4.64
CA GLN A 408 26.40 -11.96 5.77
C GLN A 408 25.46 -10.78 6.06
N GLY A 409 25.35 -10.43 7.33
CA GLY A 409 24.71 -9.23 7.85
C GLY A 409 25.50 -8.64 9.02
N PHE A 410 24.84 -7.90 9.92
CA PHE A 410 25.47 -7.20 11.05
C PHE A 410 26.26 -8.12 12.02
N GLY A 411 27.53 -8.37 11.73
CA GLY A 411 28.45 -9.13 12.60
C GLY A 411 28.36 -10.65 12.50
N GLY A 412 27.69 -11.20 11.49
CA GLY A 412 27.45 -12.64 11.30
C GLY A 412 26.63 -12.91 10.03
N ASN A 413 25.95 -14.06 9.95
CA ASN A 413 24.98 -14.29 8.88
C ASN A 413 23.67 -13.53 9.13
N THR A 414 22.81 -13.40 8.13
CA THR A 414 21.47 -12.79 8.25
C THR A 414 20.60 -13.54 9.27
N PHE A 415 20.68 -14.87 9.36
CA PHE A 415 20.07 -15.66 10.44
C PHE A 415 20.93 -16.84 10.90
N GLU A 416 20.50 -17.48 12.00
CA GLU A 416 21.19 -18.61 12.59
C GLU A 416 20.79 -19.93 11.91
N CYS A 417 21.73 -20.59 11.23
CA CYS A 417 21.54 -21.94 10.72
C CYS A 417 21.66 -22.98 11.84
N GLU A 418 20.63 -23.10 12.69
CA GLU A 418 20.67 -23.93 13.90
C GLU A 418 20.93 -25.41 13.57
N ASP A 419 20.15 -25.94 12.61
CA ASP A 419 20.13 -27.35 12.21
C ASP A 419 21.03 -27.69 11.01
N LEU A 420 22.07 -26.89 10.79
CA LEU A 420 23.02 -27.08 9.70
C LEU A 420 23.65 -28.48 9.71
N VAL A 421 23.58 -29.16 8.56
CA VAL A 421 24.36 -30.36 8.27
C VAL A 421 25.55 -29.98 7.39
N SER A 422 26.77 -30.11 7.91
CA SER A 422 27.98 -29.72 7.17
C SER A 422 28.30 -30.68 6.02
N PRO A 423 28.93 -30.21 4.93
CA PRO A 423 29.42 -31.08 3.86
C PRO A 423 30.36 -32.18 4.36
N GLU A 424 31.28 -31.87 5.27
CA GLU A 424 32.21 -32.83 5.85
C GLU A 424 31.47 -33.99 6.53
N ASP A 425 30.45 -33.68 7.34
CA ASP A 425 29.68 -34.68 8.07
C ASP A 425 28.86 -35.54 7.11
N ALA A 426 28.16 -34.92 6.15
CA ALA A 426 27.35 -35.65 5.18
C ALA A 426 28.19 -36.54 4.26
N ILE A 427 29.33 -36.04 3.77
CA ILE A 427 30.26 -36.82 2.93
C ILE A 427 30.85 -37.99 3.72
N ARG A 428 31.19 -37.78 5.00
CA ARG A 428 31.69 -38.85 5.88
C ARG A 428 30.63 -39.92 6.11
N GLU A 429 29.39 -39.53 6.38
CA GLU A 429 28.27 -40.48 6.53
C GLU A 429 28.10 -41.32 5.26
N ARG A 430 28.04 -40.67 4.09
CA ARG A 430 27.94 -41.38 2.80
C ARG A 430 29.12 -42.30 2.53
N ALA A 431 30.35 -41.84 2.81
CA ALA A 431 31.55 -42.64 2.62
C ALA A 431 31.55 -43.90 3.51
N ASP A 432 31.09 -43.78 4.77
CA ASP A 432 30.98 -44.90 5.70
C ASP A 432 30.00 -45.97 5.20
N GLU A 433 28.89 -45.58 4.55
CA GLU A 433 27.92 -46.53 3.97
C GLU A 433 28.51 -47.42 2.88
N ILE A 434 29.40 -46.86 2.06
CA ILE A 434 30.05 -47.57 0.95
C ILE A 434 31.41 -48.17 1.34
N GLY A 435 31.88 -47.91 2.57
CA GLY A 435 33.17 -48.39 3.08
C GLY A 435 34.39 -47.63 2.54
N ALA A 436 34.22 -46.37 2.13
CA ALA A 436 35.30 -45.44 1.80
C ALA A 436 35.83 -44.72 3.06
N THR A 437 36.95 -44.02 2.95
CA THR A 437 37.56 -43.24 4.04
C THR A 437 37.62 -41.78 3.65
N VAL A 438 37.19 -40.89 4.56
CA VAL A 438 37.26 -39.43 4.39
C VAL A 438 38.35 -38.86 5.27
N THR A 439 39.25 -38.09 4.68
CA THR A 439 40.22 -37.26 5.41
C THR A 439 39.95 -35.79 5.14
N PHE A 440 39.76 -35.02 6.21
CA PHE A 440 39.49 -33.58 6.15
C PHE A 440 40.78 -32.76 6.35
N ASP A 441 40.93 -31.70 5.57
CA ASP A 441 41.90 -30.62 5.77
C ASP A 441 41.21 -29.25 5.59
N ALA A 442 41.46 -28.29 6.47
CA ALA A 442 40.80 -26.99 6.40
C ALA A 442 41.29 -26.09 5.25
N GLY A 443 42.36 -26.48 4.54
CA GLY A 443 42.88 -25.76 3.37
C GLY A 443 43.76 -24.54 3.69
N THR A 444 44.19 -24.37 4.95
CA THR A 444 45.01 -23.20 5.35
C THR A 444 46.46 -23.25 4.88
N ASP A 445 46.95 -24.44 4.49
CA ASP A 445 48.25 -24.63 3.85
C ASP A 445 48.04 -25.37 2.51
N PRO A 446 48.08 -24.67 1.36
CA PRO A 446 47.90 -25.29 0.05
C PRO A 446 48.86 -26.45 -0.23
N ALA A 447 50.07 -26.45 0.36
CA ALA A 447 51.01 -27.56 0.17
C ALA A 447 50.60 -28.83 0.94
N ALA A 448 50.03 -28.66 2.14
CA ALA A 448 49.47 -29.77 2.92
C ALA A 448 48.21 -30.33 2.26
N ALA A 449 47.31 -29.45 1.81
CA ALA A 449 46.12 -29.79 1.04
C ALA A 449 46.46 -30.56 -0.24
N ALA A 450 47.42 -30.07 -1.04
CA ALA A 450 47.91 -30.75 -2.24
C ALA A 450 48.51 -32.13 -1.92
N HIS A 451 49.25 -32.26 -0.81
CA HIS A 451 49.78 -33.56 -0.39
C HIS A 451 48.65 -34.53 -0.04
N LEU A 452 47.63 -34.10 0.71
CA LEU A 452 46.45 -34.91 1.00
C LEU A 452 45.73 -35.33 -0.29
N ALA A 453 45.46 -34.37 -1.18
CA ALA A 453 44.81 -34.61 -2.46
C ALA A 453 45.57 -35.65 -3.30
N SER A 454 46.91 -35.57 -3.37
CA SER A 454 47.74 -36.52 -4.13
C SER A 454 47.69 -37.98 -3.62
N SER A 455 47.20 -38.18 -2.39
CA SER A 455 47.05 -39.51 -1.78
C SER A 455 45.62 -40.04 -1.80
N ALA A 456 44.66 -39.23 -2.24
CA ALA A 456 43.25 -39.59 -2.34
C ALA A 456 42.88 -40.05 -3.77
N ASP A 457 41.84 -40.86 -3.88
CA ASP A 457 41.25 -41.24 -5.17
C ASP A 457 40.43 -40.08 -5.77
N VAL A 458 39.78 -39.29 -4.91
CA VAL A 458 39.02 -38.09 -5.27
C VAL A 458 39.31 -36.97 -4.27
N ALA A 459 39.48 -35.75 -4.76
CA ALA A 459 39.58 -34.55 -3.93
C ALA A 459 38.36 -33.65 -4.15
N ILE A 460 37.68 -33.29 -3.07
CA ILE A 460 36.57 -32.32 -3.06
C ILE A 460 37.09 -31.08 -2.34
N VAL A 461 37.30 -30.01 -3.09
CA VAL A 461 37.87 -28.75 -2.59
C VAL A 461 36.82 -27.65 -2.60
N PHE A 462 36.72 -26.91 -1.49
CA PHE A 462 35.72 -25.87 -1.30
C PHE A 462 36.33 -24.48 -1.47
N GLY A 463 35.76 -23.70 -2.38
CA GLY A 463 36.02 -22.27 -2.56
C GLY A 463 34.85 -21.45 -2.03
N TYR A 464 35.09 -20.23 -1.56
CA TYR A 464 34.01 -19.38 -1.06
C TYR A 464 34.27 -17.88 -1.25
N GLN A 465 33.18 -17.12 -1.21
CA GLN A 465 33.18 -15.70 -0.95
C GLN A 465 32.12 -15.40 0.11
N LYS A 466 32.46 -14.57 1.10
CA LYS A 466 31.49 -14.01 2.05
C LYS A 466 31.01 -12.68 1.52
N MET A 467 29.70 -12.56 1.33
CA MET A 467 29.02 -11.40 0.76
C MET A 467 27.79 -11.07 1.59
N GLY A 468 27.41 -9.81 1.60
CA GLY A 468 26.18 -9.34 2.21
C GLY A 468 26.15 -7.84 2.38
N GLU A 469 25.21 -7.39 3.18
CA GLU A 469 24.97 -5.97 3.44
C GLU A 469 26.24 -5.24 3.96
N PHE A 470 26.35 -3.95 3.65
CA PHE A 470 27.40 -2.98 4.07
C PHE A 470 28.72 -3.02 3.31
N SER A 471 28.95 -3.96 2.40
CA SER A 471 30.20 -3.98 1.63
C SER A 471 30.03 -4.68 0.30
N ASP A 472 30.52 -4.02 -0.74
CA ASP A 472 30.77 -4.66 -2.03
C ASP A 472 32.07 -5.49 -1.98
N LEU A 473 32.22 -6.40 -2.95
CA LEU A 473 33.47 -7.09 -3.22
C LEU A 473 34.51 -6.14 -3.83
N THR A 474 35.78 -6.39 -3.56
CA THR A 474 36.89 -5.64 -4.17
C THR A 474 37.39 -6.25 -5.48
N ASP A 475 37.15 -7.54 -5.66
CA ASP A 475 37.50 -8.34 -6.84
C ASP A 475 36.65 -9.62 -6.86
N LEU A 476 36.75 -10.40 -7.94
CA LEU A 476 36.00 -11.64 -8.13
C LEU A 476 36.79 -12.89 -7.74
N SER A 477 37.86 -12.76 -6.95
CA SER A 477 38.68 -13.89 -6.49
C SER A 477 38.06 -14.59 -5.28
N LEU A 478 38.39 -15.87 -5.09
CA LEU A 478 37.92 -16.63 -3.94
C LEU A 478 38.67 -16.18 -2.66
N GLN A 479 37.91 -15.97 -1.59
CA GLN A 479 38.46 -15.50 -0.31
C GLN A 479 39.33 -16.58 0.37
N GLY A 480 40.17 -16.13 1.31
CA GLY A 480 41.07 -17.03 2.06
C GLY A 480 42.19 -17.66 1.21
N GLY A 481 42.45 -17.13 0.01
CA GLY A 481 43.37 -17.74 -0.95
C GLY A 481 42.78 -18.95 -1.67
N GLY A 482 41.46 -19.00 -1.83
CA GLY A 482 40.73 -20.12 -2.41
C GLY A 482 41.22 -20.51 -3.80
N ASP A 483 41.55 -19.54 -4.67
CA ASP A 483 42.07 -19.84 -6.01
C ASP A 483 43.42 -20.58 -5.96
N ALA A 484 44.31 -20.16 -5.07
CA ALA A 484 45.61 -20.82 -4.90
C ALA A 484 45.46 -22.21 -4.24
N LEU A 485 44.45 -22.39 -3.39
CA LEU A 485 44.14 -23.69 -2.79
C LEU A 485 43.62 -24.65 -3.86
N ILE A 486 42.64 -24.23 -4.68
CA ILE A 486 42.06 -25.07 -5.73
C ILE A 486 43.12 -25.41 -6.78
N ASP A 487 43.92 -24.43 -7.23
CA ASP A 487 45.04 -24.66 -8.15
C ASP A 487 46.02 -25.71 -7.62
N ALA A 488 46.42 -25.61 -6.35
CA ALA A 488 47.34 -26.56 -5.73
C ALA A 488 46.75 -27.97 -5.60
N VAL A 489 45.46 -28.08 -5.25
CA VAL A 489 44.75 -29.37 -5.14
C VAL A 489 44.56 -30.02 -6.52
N ALA A 490 44.04 -29.27 -7.49
CA ALA A 490 43.78 -29.76 -8.85
C ALA A 490 45.09 -30.15 -9.57
N SER A 491 46.17 -29.40 -9.37
CA SER A 491 47.51 -29.77 -9.85
C SER A 491 48.03 -31.08 -9.24
N ALA A 492 47.63 -31.40 -8.01
CA ALA A 492 48.09 -32.60 -7.30
C ALA A 492 47.21 -33.83 -7.55
N ASN A 493 45.92 -33.64 -7.85
CA ASN A 493 44.97 -34.70 -8.15
C ASN A 493 44.06 -34.31 -9.33
N PRO A 494 44.13 -35.01 -10.48
CA PRO A 494 43.26 -34.72 -11.62
C PRO A 494 41.78 -35.08 -11.37
N HIS A 495 41.46 -35.87 -10.34
CA HIS A 495 40.09 -36.18 -9.92
C HIS A 495 39.62 -35.18 -8.85
N THR A 496 39.71 -33.89 -9.20
CA THR A 496 39.30 -32.80 -8.31
C THR A 496 37.93 -32.25 -8.69
N VAL A 497 37.03 -32.21 -7.71
CA VAL A 497 35.76 -31.49 -7.74
C VAL A 497 35.93 -30.19 -6.95
N ALA A 498 35.72 -29.04 -7.59
CA ALA A 498 35.58 -27.77 -6.89
C ALA A 498 34.11 -27.52 -6.54
N VAL A 499 33.81 -27.25 -5.28
CA VAL A 499 32.49 -26.82 -4.80
C VAL A 499 32.61 -25.37 -4.37
N LEU A 500 31.78 -24.51 -4.95
CA LEU A 500 31.83 -23.08 -4.71
C LEU A 500 30.65 -22.65 -3.85
N ASN A 501 30.94 -21.96 -2.75
CA ASN A 501 29.94 -21.30 -1.92
C ASN A 501 30.07 -19.79 -2.06
N THR A 502 29.46 -19.25 -3.10
CA THR A 502 29.61 -17.84 -3.50
C THR A 502 28.26 -17.14 -3.56
N GLY A 503 28.27 -15.83 -3.46
CA GLY A 503 27.06 -15.01 -3.48
C GLY A 503 26.75 -14.38 -4.84
N SER A 504 27.67 -14.54 -5.78
CA SER A 504 27.75 -13.85 -7.07
C SER A 504 28.78 -14.58 -7.94
N ALA A 505 28.93 -14.16 -9.19
CA ALA A 505 29.93 -14.71 -10.09
C ALA A 505 31.37 -14.51 -9.59
N VAL A 506 32.23 -15.49 -9.87
CA VAL A 506 33.67 -15.46 -9.54
C VAL A 506 34.55 -15.75 -10.75
N GLU A 507 35.79 -15.26 -10.73
CA GLU A 507 36.83 -15.69 -11.66
C GLU A 507 37.30 -17.11 -11.32
N MET A 508 37.62 -17.92 -12.33
CA MET A 508 38.11 -19.29 -12.13
C MET A 508 39.40 -19.56 -12.93
N PRO A 509 40.54 -18.96 -12.56
CA PRO A 509 41.80 -19.13 -13.31
C PRO A 509 42.31 -20.59 -13.34
N TRP A 510 41.77 -21.45 -12.47
CA TRP A 510 42.09 -22.87 -12.33
C TRP A 510 41.11 -23.80 -13.08
N ILE A 511 40.13 -23.27 -13.81
CA ILE A 511 39.01 -24.03 -14.41
C ILE A 511 39.44 -25.20 -15.31
N ASP A 512 40.57 -25.06 -16.02
CA ASP A 512 41.10 -26.11 -16.91
C ASP A 512 41.71 -27.29 -16.15
N GLN A 513 42.00 -27.14 -14.86
CA GLN A 513 42.69 -28.15 -14.04
C GLN A 513 41.72 -29.02 -13.22
N THR A 514 40.52 -28.53 -12.94
CA THR A 514 39.50 -29.29 -12.20
C THR A 514 38.72 -30.20 -13.14
N ALA A 515 38.33 -31.38 -12.65
CA ALA A 515 37.50 -32.28 -13.45
C ALA A 515 36.01 -31.94 -13.35
N ALA A 516 35.57 -31.37 -12.24
CA ALA A 516 34.22 -30.86 -12.10
C ALA A 516 34.18 -29.59 -11.25
N VAL A 517 33.19 -28.74 -11.53
CA VAL A 517 32.89 -27.52 -10.76
C VAL A 517 31.39 -27.45 -10.51
N LEU A 518 31.01 -27.34 -9.24
CA LEU A 518 29.64 -27.19 -8.78
C LEU A 518 29.50 -25.84 -8.04
N GLU A 519 28.67 -24.95 -8.57
CA GLU A 519 28.24 -23.74 -7.85
C GLU A 519 27.09 -24.11 -6.92
N ALA A 520 27.30 -24.00 -5.62
CA ALA A 520 26.32 -24.30 -4.58
C ALA A 520 25.75 -23.03 -3.92
N TRP A 521 26.23 -21.85 -4.30
CA TRP A 521 25.80 -20.56 -3.77
C TRP A 521 25.89 -20.49 -2.23
N TYR A 522 24.88 -19.89 -1.58
CA TYR A 522 24.57 -20.06 -0.16
C TYR A 522 23.38 -21.02 0.01
N PRO A 523 23.64 -22.31 0.29
CA PRO A 523 22.67 -23.41 0.16
C PRO A 523 21.73 -23.64 1.36
N GLY A 524 21.75 -22.80 2.39
CA GLY A 524 20.92 -22.99 3.59
C GLY A 524 21.37 -24.16 4.47
N GLU A 525 20.51 -24.57 5.41
CA GLU A 525 20.86 -25.60 6.40
C GLU A 525 21.03 -27.01 5.82
N GLN A 526 20.46 -27.28 4.64
CA GLN A 526 20.49 -28.58 3.96
C GLN A 526 21.70 -28.75 3.04
N MET A 527 22.74 -27.92 3.20
CA MET A 527 23.91 -27.89 2.32
C MET A 527 24.64 -29.24 2.16
N GLY A 528 24.83 -29.98 3.26
CA GLY A 528 25.51 -31.28 3.23
C GLY A 528 24.71 -32.36 2.50
N PRO A 529 23.44 -32.61 2.89
CA PRO A 529 22.57 -33.56 2.21
C PRO A 529 22.36 -33.25 0.73
N ALA A 530 22.16 -31.97 0.37
CA ALA A 530 22.04 -31.55 -1.02
C ALA A 530 23.31 -31.88 -1.82
N LEU A 531 24.47 -31.52 -1.29
CA LEU A 531 25.75 -31.78 -1.94
C LEU A 531 26.00 -33.28 -2.14
N VAL A 532 25.77 -34.11 -1.13
CA VAL A 532 25.93 -35.57 -1.24
C VAL A 532 25.02 -36.13 -2.33
N SER A 533 23.76 -35.69 -2.37
CA SER A 533 22.78 -36.16 -3.35
C SER A 533 23.25 -35.88 -4.78
N LEU A 534 23.80 -34.69 -5.02
CA LEU A 534 24.36 -34.31 -6.31
C LEU A 534 25.65 -35.09 -6.60
N LEU A 535 26.63 -35.06 -5.70
CA LEU A 535 27.93 -35.70 -5.92
C LEU A 535 27.82 -37.20 -6.22
N TRP A 536 26.87 -37.93 -5.61
CA TRP A 536 26.67 -39.36 -5.85
C TRP A 536 25.59 -39.69 -6.91
N GLY A 537 24.96 -38.68 -7.52
CA GLY A 537 23.94 -38.89 -8.54
C GLY A 537 22.62 -39.45 -8.03
N GLU A 538 22.31 -39.23 -6.74
CA GLU A 538 20.97 -39.47 -6.19
C GLU A 538 19.98 -38.41 -6.67
N ALA A 539 20.48 -37.18 -6.85
CA ALA A 539 19.83 -36.11 -7.59
C ALA A 539 20.65 -35.79 -8.85
N ASN A 540 19.96 -35.46 -9.95
CA ASN A 540 20.58 -34.95 -11.16
C ASN A 540 20.66 -33.41 -11.08
N PRO A 541 21.84 -32.79 -11.20
CA PRO A 541 21.95 -31.34 -11.25
C PRO A 541 21.11 -30.79 -12.41
N SER A 542 20.32 -29.78 -12.10
CA SER A 542 19.37 -29.17 -13.03
C SER A 542 19.28 -27.65 -12.90
N GLY A 543 20.09 -27.04 -12.02
CA GLY A 543 20.15 -25.60 -11.93
C GLY A 543 20.80 -24.99 -13.17
N LYS A 544 20.37 -23.78 -13.52
CA LYS A 544 20.93 -22.93 -14.58
C LYS A 544 21.29 -21.57 -14.00
N LEU A 545 22.42 -21.00 -14.42
CA LEU A 545 22.90 -19.73 -13.89
C LEU A 545 21.88 -18.58 -14.10
N PRO A 546 21.46 -17.86 -13.05
CA PRO A 546 20.60 -16.68 -13.16
C PRO A 546 21.42 -15.40 -13.45
N MET A 547 22.75 -15.51 -13.55
CA MET A 547 23.66 -14.43 -13.90
C MET A 547 24.90 -14.94 -14.65
N THR A 548 25.51 -14.09 -15.47
CA THR A 548 26.66 -14.44 -16.29
C THR A 548 27.96 -14.47 -15.48
N PHE A 549 28.77 -15.52 -15.68
CA PHE A 549 30.09 -15.63 -15.06
C PHE A 549 31.17 -15.14 -16.02
N PRO A 550 31.91 -14.06 -15.69
CA PRO A 550 32.93 -13.52 -16.56
C PRO A 550 34.18 -14.41 -16.61
N VAL A 551 34.95 -14.29 -17.69
CA VAL A 551 36.34 -14.79 -17.71
C VAL A 551 37.22 -13.95 -16.79
N SER A 552 37.02 -12.63 -16.81
CA SER A 552 37.67 -11.69 -15.91
C SER A 552 36.78 -10.52 -15.53
N LEU A 553 37.05 -9.86 -14.39
CA LEU A 553 36.36 -8.63 -14.01
C LEU A 553 36.45 -7.55 -15.09
N ALA A 554 37.49 -7.56 -15.94
CA ALA A 554 37.62 -6.60 -17.03
C ALA A 554 36.58 -6.79 -18.16
N ASP A 555 35.88 -7.93 -18.18
CA ASP A 555 34.87 -8.27 -19.18
C ASP A 555 33.45 -7.83 -18.78
N THR A 556 33.25 -7.31 -17.56
CA THR A 556 31.92 -6.93 -17.04
C THR A 556 31.47 -5.54 -17.53
N PRO A 557 30.16 -5.24 -17.54
CA PRO A 557 29.62 -3.96 -18.05
C PRO A 557 30.16 -2.71 -17.34
N THR A 558 30.48 -2.87 -16.06
CA THR A 558 30.93 -1.80 -15.17
C THR A 558 32.45 -1.67 -15.09
N ALA A 559 33.20 -2.49 -15.84
CA ALA A 559 34.65 -2.49 -15.80
C ALA A 559 35.27 -1.31 -16.56
N GLY A 560 36.39 -0.79 -16.02
CA GLY A 560 37.24 0.15 -16.75
C GLY A 560 36.83 1.63 -16.68
N SER A 561 35.77 1.97 -15.93
CA SER A 561 35.35 3.35 -15.68
C SER A 561 34.99 3.55 -14.22
N ASP A 562 35.82 4.32 -13.50
CA ASP A 562 35.55 4.69 -12.10
C ASP A 562 34.20 5.44 -11.96
N ALA A 563 33.73 6.12 -13.01
CA ALA A 563 32.43 6.79 -13.02
C ALA A 563 31.24 5.82 -13.09
N GLN A 564 31.41 4.65 -13.73
CA GLN A 564 30.37 3.62 -13.77
C GLN A 564 30.37 2.77 -12.49
N TYR A 565 31.55 2.37 -12.04
CA TYR A 565 31.73 1.66 -10.77
C TYR A 565 33.13 1.93 -10.18
N PRO A 566 33.24 2.32 -8.90
CA PRO A 566 32.14 2.43 -7.92
C PRO A 566 31.43 3.79 -7.94
N GLY A 567 31.72 4.66 -8.92
CA GLY A 567 31.27 6.05 -8.99
C GLY A 567 32.32 7.05 -8.49
N VAL A 568 32.17 8.31 -8.89
CA VAL A 568 33.12 9.40 -8.61
C VAL A 568 32.47 10.57 -7.86
N PHE A 569 33.29 11.34 -7.16
CA PHE A 569 32.92 12.61 -6.54
C PHE A 569 33.06 13.78 -7.52
N ALA A 570 32.68 14.99 -7.10
CA ALA A 570 32.66 16.17 -7.99
C ALA A 570 34.05 16.54 -8.55
N ASP A 571 35.13 16.13 -7.87
CA ASP A 571 36.51 16.31 -8.33
C ASP A 571 37.02 15.19 -9.25
N GLY A 572 36.18 14.18 -9.51
CA GLY A 572 36.49 13.00 -10.34
C GLY A 572 37.24 11.89 -9.60
N SER A 573 37.42 11.98 -8.29
CA SER A 573 38.06 10.93 -7.49
C SER A 573 37.06 9.90 -6.97
N THR A 574 37.55 8.72 -6.58
CA THR A 574 36.75 7.68 -5.91
C THR A 574 36.85 7.75 -4.38
N GLU A 575 37.70 8.63 -3.85
CA GLU A 575 37.96 8.81 -2.42
C GLU A 575 37.09 9.95 -1.84
N ARG A 576 36.30 9.64 -0.82
CA ARG A 576 35.44 10.62 -0.16
C ARG A 576 36.29 11.61 0.65
N THR A 577 36.09 12.90 0.42
CA THR A 577 36.77 13.98 1.18
C THR A 577 35.84 14.78 2.10
N ASP A 578 34.54 14.70 1.87
CA ASP A 578 33.47 15.30 2.66
C ASP A 578 32.37 14.25 2.91
N ASP A 579 31.92 14.13 4.15
CA ASP A 579 30.92 13.14 4.55
C ASP A 579 29.55 13.43 3.93
N GLU A 580 29.27 14.68 3.55
CA GLU A 580 28.01 15.10 2.91
C GLU A 580 28.02 15.00 1.38
N GLU A 581 29.15 14.68 0.75
CA GLU A 581 29.24 14.63 -0.71
C GLU A 581 28.50 13.41 -1.29
N ILE A 582 27.72 13.63 -2.35
CA ILE A 582 27.01 12.57 -3.07
C ILE A 582 27.93 12.00 -4.15
N ARG A 583 28.23 10.71 -4.05
CA ARG A 583 28.93 9.96 -5.09
C ARG A 583 28.04 9.84 -6.33
N GLN A 584 28.56 10.18 -7.50
CA GLN A 584 27.87 10.04 -8.78
C GLN A 584 28.23 8.70 -9.42
N VAL A 585 27.23 7.87 -9.71
CA VAL A 585 27.39 6.55 -10.33
C VAL A 585 26.65 6.58 -11.67
N ASP A 586 27.40 6.66 -12.77
CA ASP A 586 26.84 6.81 -14.11
C ASP A 586 26.55 5.44 -14.74
N TYR A 587 25.29 5.16 -15.08
CA TYR A 587 24.87 3.88 -15.66
C TYR A 587 25.04 3.91 -17.18
N ALA A 588 26.27 4.18 -17.63
CA ALA A 588 26.59 4.44 -19.03
C ALA A 588 26.52 3.19 -19.94
N GLU A 589 26.45 2.01 -19.35
CA GLU A 589 26.16 0.75 -20.04
C GLU A 589 24.70 0.64 -20.52
N GLY A 590 23.80 1.48 -19.99
CA GLY A 590 22.41 1.54 -20.44
C GLY A 590 21.71 0.18 -20.40
N LEU A 591 21.12 -0.22 -21.54
CA LEU A 591 20.41 -1.49 -21.72
C LEU A 591 21.33 -2.73 -21.73
N GLU A 592 22.65 -2.56 -21.83
CA GLU A 592 23.63 -3.64 -21.88
C GLU A 592 23.95 -4.19 -20.47
N ILE A 593 22.93 -4.71 -19.77
CA ILE A 593 23.10 -5.38 -18.46
C ILE A 593 23.16 -6.90 -18.62
N GLY A 594 24.00 -7.55 -17.80
CA GLY A 594 24.13 -9.00 -17.78
C GLY A 594 24.58 -9.57 -19.14
N TYR A 595 23.99 -10.68 -19.57
CA TYR A 595 24.29 -11.36 -20.83
C TYR A 595 24.12 -10.49 -22.08
N LYS A 596 23.29 -9.44 -22.04
CA LYS A 596 23.09 -8.50 -23.16
C LYS A 596 24.38 -7.76 -23.50
N TRP A 597 25.18 -7.39 -22.49
CA TRP A 597 26.53 -6.83 -22.69
C TRP A 597 27.44 -7.79 -23.45
N TYR A 598 27.47 -9.05 -23.04
CA TYR A 598 28.34 -10.05 -23.67
C TYR A 598 27.92 -10.31 -25.11
N ASP A 599 26.61 -10.32 -25.40
CA ASP A 599 26.07 -10.41 -26.75
C ASP A 599 26.50 -9.21 -27.60
N GLU A 600 26.22 -7.99 -27.15
CA GLU A 600 26.49 -6.76 -27.90
C GLU A 600 28.00 -6.54 -28.14
N ARG A 601 28.83 -6.88 -27.15
CA ARG A 601 30.29 -6.72 -27.23
C ARG A 601 31.01 -7.89 -27.89
N GLY A 602 30.30 -8.98 -28.21
CA GLY A 602 30.90 -10.20 -28.74
C GLY A 602 31.94 -10.81 -27.79
N ILE A 603 31.67 -10.77 -26.49
CA ILE A 603 32.53 -11.34 -25.45
C ILE A 603 32.00 -12.74 -25.10
N ASP A 604 32.89 -13.74 -25.12
CA ASP A 604 32.58 -15.08 -24.64
C ASP A 604 32.69 -15.10 -23.10
N PRO A 605 31.58 -15.28 -22.36
CA PRO A 605 31.65 -15.45 -20.92
C PRO A 605 32.30 -16.79 -20.55
N LEU A 606 32.77 -16.93 -19.31
CA LEU A 606 33.27 -18.21 -18.82
C LEU A 606 32.11 -19.22 -18.73
N PHE A 607 30.99 -18.78 -18.15
CA PHE A 607 29.71 -19.48 -18.21
C PHE A 607 28.61 -18.46 -18.47
N ALA A 608 27.77 -18.73 -19.45
CA ALA A 608 26.72 -17.81 -19.88
C ALA A 608 25.52 -17.81 -18.92
N PHE A 609 24.73 -16.74 -18.93
CA PHE A 609 23.39 -16.76 -18.36
C PHE A 609 22.59 -17.97 -18.88
N GLY A 610 21.89 -18.64 -17.97
CA GLY A 610 21.15 -19.86 -18.24
C GLY A 610 22.02 -21.11 -18.42
N HIS A 611 23.34 -21.07 -18.19
CA HIS A 611 24.22 -22.25 -18.30
C HIS A 611 24.05 -23.19 -17.10
N GLY A 612 24.03 -24.49 -17.35
CA GLY A 612 24.08 -25.52 -16.33
C GLY A 612 24.03 -26.92 -16.95
N LEU A 613 24.96 -27.77 -16.53
CA LEU A 613 25.08 -29.14 -17.02
C LEU A 613 24.17 -30.09 -16.23
N SER A 614 23.87 -31.22 -16.84
CA SER A 614 23.13 -32.34 -16.26
C SER A 614 23.97 -33.62 -16.33
N TYR A 615 23.58 -34.66 -15.59
CA TYR A 615 24.08 -36.02 -15.79
C TYR A 615 23.46 -36.74 -17.00
N THR A 616 22.51 -36.09 -17.68
CA THR A 616 21.96 -36.54 -18.96
C THR A 616 22.14 -35.48 -20.05
N GLU A 617 21.78 -35.82 -21.28
CA GLU A 617 21.88 -34.95 -22.46
C GLU A 617 20.50 -34.73 -23.07
N PHE A 618 20.21 -33.52 -23.51
CA PHE A 618 18.94 -33.15 -24.13
C PHE A 618 19.13 -32.73 -25.59
N ALA A 619 18.19 -33.11 -26.45
CA ALA A 619 18.15 -32.70 -27.85
C ALA A 619 16.89 -31.87 -28.13
N TYR A 620 17.06 -30.82 -28.91
CA TYR A 620 16.02 -29.88 -29.30
C TYR A 620 15.69 -30.07 -30.78
N SER A 621 14.41 -30.08 -31.14
CA SER A 621 13.98 -30.25 -32.52
C SER A 621 12.59 -29.65 -32.80
N ASP A 622 12.18 -29.65 -34.07
CA ASP A 622 10.82 -29.33 -34.51
C ASP A 622 10.29 -27.97 -34.02
N LEU A 623 11.16 -26.94 -34.01
CA LEU A 623 10.78 -25.54 -33.78
C LEU A 623 9.75 -25.09 -34.82
N GLN A 624 8.71 -24.45 -34.32
CA GLN A 624 7.67 -23.78 -35.09
C GLN A 624 7.27 -22.50 -34.35
N VAL A 625 7.09 -21.43 -35.11
CA VAL A 625 6.52 -20.17 -34.60
C VAL A 625 5.21 -19.91 -35.32
N ASP A 626 4.12 -19.96 -34.57
CA ASP A 626 2.79 -19.61 -35.06
C ASP A 626 2.41 -18.23 -34.51
N THR A 627 2.21 -17.27 -35.40
CA THR A 627 1.73 -15.93 -35.03
C THR A 627 0.22 -15.88 -35.14
N ALA A 628 -0.43 -15.41 -34.08
CA ALA A 628 -1.84 -15.07 -34.08
C ALA A 628 -1.96 -13.57 -33.78
N SER A 629 -2.72 -12.88 -34.64
CA SER A 629 -3.19 -11.53 -34.40
C SER A 629 -4.68 -11.56 -34.73
N ASP A 630 -5.51 -11.36 -33.71
CA ASP A 630 -6.94 -11.11 -33.85
C ASP A 630 -7.35 -9.86 -33.08
N ASP A 631 -8.63 -9.51 -33.15
CA ASP A 631 -9.18 -8.28 -32.60
C ASP A 631 -8.95 -8.12 -31.08
N ASP A 632 -8.52 -9.14 -30.33
CA ASP A 632 -8.31 -9.05 -28.87
C ASP A 632 -6.93 -9.57 -28.40
N HIS A 633 -6.11 -10.19 -29.27
CA HIS A 633 -4.79 -10.71 -28.92
C HIS A 633 -3.78 -10.69 -30.07
N SER A 634 -2.59 -10.14 -29.80
CA SER A 634 -1.39 -10.29 -30.63
C SER A 634 -0.34 -11.14 -29.92
N ALA A 635 -0.07 -12.35 -30.41
CA ALA A 635 0.86 -13.28 -29.77
C ALA A 635 1.64 -14.16 -30.77
N ALA A 636 2.83 -14.57 -30.37
CA ALA A 636 3.60 -15.61 -31.03
C ALA A 636 3.67 -16.86 -30.13
N THR A 637 3.18 -18.00 -30.63
CA THR A 637 3.34 -19.29 -29.95
C THR A 637 4.58 -19.99 -30.49
N VAL A 638 5.57 -20.15 -29.62
CA VAL A 638 6.84 -20.81 -29.92
C VAL A 638 6.74 -22.25 -29.44
N SER A 639 6.75 -23.21 -30.36
CA SER A 639 6.60 -24.63 -30.04
C SER A 639 7.76 -25.47 -30.56
N PHE A 640 8.33 -26.33 -29.71
CA PHE A 640 9.49 -27.16 -30.03
C PHE A 640 9.47 -28.45 -29.20
N THR A 641 10.28 -29.43 -29.58
CA THR A 641 10.38 -30.71 -28.87
C THR A 641 11.73 -30.85 -28.19
N VAL A 642 11.70 -31.21 -26.92
CA VAL A 642 12.87 -31.57 -26.12
C VAL A 642 12.83 -33.07 -25.83
N GLU A 643 13.94 -33.76 -26.08
CA GLU A 643 14.12 -35.19 -25.80
C GLU A 643 15.28 -35.40 -24.84
N ASN A 644 15.08 -36.21 -23.80
CA ASN A 644 16.19 -36.74 -23.00
C ASN A 644 16.85 -37.89 -23.76
N THR A 645 18.04 -37.63 -24.30
CA THR A 645 18.79 -38.58 -25.13
C THR A 645 19.82 -39.41 -24.37
N GLY A 646 20.04 -39.09 -23.09
CA GLY A 646 20.96 -39.82 -22.24
C GLY A 646 20.34 -41.02 -21.52
N ASP A 647 21.07 -41.54 -20.53
CA ASP A 647 20.76 -42.82 -19.85
C ASP A 647 20.11 -42.63 -18.47
N VAL A 648 19.99 -41.41 -17.96
CA VAL A 648 19.42 -41.10 -16.64
C VAL A 648 18.31 -40.06 -16.74
N ARG A 649 17.35 -40.10 -15.81
CA ARG A 649 16.32 -39.06 -15.68
C ARG A 649 16.99 -37.72 -15.38
N GLY A 650 16.47 -36.64 -15.96
CA GLY A 650 16.91 -35.28 -15.66
C GLY A 650 15.82 -34.27 -15.95
N ALA A 651 15.93 -33.11 -15.32
CA ALA A 651 15.15 -31.93 -15.66
C ALA A 651 15.95 -31.04 -16.60
N GLU A 652 15.29 -30.49 -17.62
CA GLU A 652 15.85 -29.48 -18.52
C GLU A 652 15.02 -28.20 -18.43
N ILE A 653 15.70 -27.06 -18.56
CA ILE A 653 15.07 -25.74 -18.61
C ILE A 653 15.29 -25.15 -20.00
N PRO A 654 14.41 -25.46 -20.97
CA PRO A 654 14.46 -24.80 -22.27
C PRO A 654 14.15 -23.30 -22.12
N GLN A 655 15.00 -22.47 -22.73
CA GLN A 655 14.90 -21.02 -22.67
C GLN A 655 14.59 -20.46 -24.06
N VAL A 656 13.66 -19.52 -24.12
CA VAL A 656 13.24 -18.85 -25.35
C VAL A 656 13.68 -17.39 -25.28
N TYR A 657 14.48 -17.00 -26.26
CA TYR A 657 14.99 -15.65 -26.42
C TYR A 657 14.43 -15.00 -27.68
N LEU A 658 14.23 -13.68 -27.63
CA LEU A 658 13.79 -12.88 -28.76
C LEU A 658 14.83 -11.82 -29.09
N THR A 659 15.18 -11.73 -30.36
CA THR A 659 15.88 -10.57 -30.92
C THR A 659 14.85 -9.71 -31.63
N LEU A 660 14.73 -8.45 -31.20
CA LEU A 660 13.81 -7.47 -31.79
C LEU A 660 14.36 -6.94 -33.13
N PRO A 661 13.52 -6.29 -33.96
CA PRO A 661 13.95 -5.66 -35.19
C PRO A 661 15.05 -4.62 -34.95
N GLU A 662 15.92 -4.40 -35.95
CA GLU A 662 17.02 -3.41 -35.87
C GLU A 662 16.53 -1.99 -35.51
N ALA A 663 15.31 -1.63 -35.91
CA ALA A 663 14.69 -0.34 -35.58
C ALA A 663 14.42 -0.13 -34.08
N ALA A 664 14.36 -1.22 -33.30
CA ALA A 664 14.16 -1.16 -31.85
C ALA A 664 15.40 -0.61 -31.13
N ASP A 665 16.60 -0.67 -31.73
CA ASP A 665 17.86 -0.25 -31.10
C ASP A 665 18.05 -0.90 -29.71
N GLU A 666 17.90 -2.22 -29.66
CA GLU A 666 17.99 -3.06 -28.46
C GLU A 666 19.25 -3.93 -28.50
N PRO A 667 20.01 -4.04 -27.39
CA PRO A 667 21.23 -4.84 -27.38
C PRO A 667 20.91 -6.34 -27.29
N GLY A 668 21.51 -7.10 -28.19
CA GLY A 668 21.45 -8.56 -28.19
C GLY A 668 20.02 -9.13 -28.21
N LYS A 669 19.86 -10.29 -27.58
CA LYS A 669 18.56 -10.97 -27.40
C LYS A 669 18.08 -10.78 -25.97
N ARG A 670 16.78 -10.91 -25.73
CA ARG A 670 16.17 -10.90 -24.38
C ARG A 670 15.44 -12.22 -24.10
N LEU A 671 15.44 -12.70 -22.87
CA LEU A 671 14.62 -13.83 -22.45
C LEU A 671 13.15 -13.42 -22.52
N VAL A 672 12.32 -14.24 -23.17
CA VAL A 672 10.86 -13.99 -23.30
C VAL A 672 10.02 -15.14 -22.74
N GLY A 673 10.65 -16.26 -22.37
CA GLY A 673 9.99 -17.34 -21.66
C GLY A 673 10.93 -18.51 -21.40
N PHE A 674 10.52 -19.37 -20.49
CA PHE A 674 11.21 -20.63 -20.16
C PHE A 674 10.18 -21.63 -19.63
N ASP A 675 10.57 -22.90 -19.58
CA ASP A 675 9.81 -23.94 -18.91
C ASP A 675 10.78 -24.87 -18.15
N ARG A 676 10.28 -25.70 -17.24
CA ARG A 676 11.07 -26.72 -16.53
C ARG A 676 10.40 -28.08 -16.72
N ILE A 677 11.04 -28.96 -17.49
CA ILE A 677 10.48 -30.26 -17.86
C ILE A 677 11.32 -31.41 -17.33
N ASP A 678 10.64 -32.43 -16.80
CA ASP A 678 11.22 -33.62 -16.18
C ASP A 678 11.09 -34.82 -17.14
N LEU A 679 12.21 -35.30 -17.68
CA LEU A 679 12.19 -36.34 -18.72
C LEU A 679 12.93 -37.61 -18.27
N GLU A 680 12.24 -38.74 -18.38
CA GLU A 680 12.85 -40.08 -18.33
C GLU A 680 13.74 -40.32 -19.56
N PRO A 681 14.73 -41.23 -19.49
CA PRO A 681 15.57 -41.58 -20.64
C PRO A 681 14.77 -41.98 -21.89
N GLY A 682 15.03 -41.32 -23.02
CA GLY A 682 14.35 -41.51 -24.29
C GLY A 682 12.92 -40.96 -24.36
N ALA A 683 12.45 -40.24 -23.33
CA ALA A 683 11.20 -39.51 -23.38
C ALA A 683 11.39 -38.15 -24.05
N SER A 684 10.35 -37.69 -24.72
CA SER A 684 10.29 -36.38 -25.38
C SER A 684 9.01 -35.65 -25.03
N GLU A 685 9.08 -34.34 -24.89
CA GLU A 685 7.95 -33.45 -24.64
C GLU A 685 7.92 -32.33 -25.68
N ARG A 686 6.72 -31.93 -26.11
CA ARG A 686 6.54 -30.75 -26.95
C ARG A 686 6.17 -29.58 -26.04
N VAL A 687 7.08 -28.63 -25.95
CA VAL A 687 6.96 -27.41 -25.14
C VAL A 687 6.29 -26.34 -26.00
N GLU A 688 5.42 -25.56 -25.40
CA GLU A 688 4.73 -24.43 -26.01
C GLU A 688 4.86 -23.21 -25.09
N ILE A 689 5.54 -22.17 -25.58
CA ILE A 689 5.67 -20.88 -24.90
C ILE A 689 4.88 -19.84 -25.68
N VAL A 690 3.89 -19.24 -25.04
CA VAL A 690 3.12 -18.12 -25.61
C VAL A 690 3.83 -16.82 -25.26
N VAL A 691 4.28 -16.10 -26.29
CA VAL A 691 4.84 -14.76 -26.17
C VAL A 691 3.75 -13.78 -26.58
N ASP A 692 3.02 -13.28 -25.59
CA ASP A 692 1.90 -12.34 -25.77
C ASP A 692 2.42 -10.89 -25.77
N ALA A 693 1.96 -10.05 -26.70
CA ALA A 693 2.33 -8.64 -26.77
C ALA A 693 1.88 -7.84 -25.54
N ALA A 694 0.73 -8.19 -24.99
CA ALA A 694 0.17 -7.55 -23.80
C ALA A 694 0.75 -8.11 -22.49
N ALA A 695 1.66 -9.10 -22.55
CA ALA A 695 2.29 -9.64 -21.35
C ALA A 695 3.05 -8.55 -20.57
N SER A 696 3.07 -8.70 -19.24
CA SER A 696 3.72 -7.80 -18.28
C SER A 696 5.20 -7.54 -18.59
N ASN A 697 5.87 -8.48 -19.25
CA ASN A 697 7.28 -8.41 -19.63
C ASN A 697 7.55 -7.70 -20.97
N ARG A 698 6.50 -7.19 -21.64
CA ARG A 698 6.58 -6.34 -22.84
C ARG A 698 7.52 -6.92 -23.92
N PRO A 699 7.30 -8.17 -24.37
CA PRO A 699 8.33 -8.91 -25.10
C PRO A 699 8.63 -8.31 -26.48
N PHE A 700 7.64 -7.67 -27.11
CA PHE A 700 7.76 -7.06 -28.44
C PHE A 700 7.97 -5.53 -28.43
N SER A 701 7.95 -4.92 -27.25
CA SER A 701 7.93 -3.46 -27.09
C SER A 701 9.24 -2.90 -26.56
N VAL A 702 9.42 -1.61 -26.81
CA VAL A 702 10.47 -0.77 -26.22
C VAL A 702 9.83 0.46 -25.57
N TRP A 703 10.47 1.01 -24.55
CA TRP A 703 10.05 2.25 -23.92
C TRP A 703 10.41 3.44 -24.80
N ASP A 704 9.39 4.18 -25.26
CA ASP A 704 9.56 5.44 -25.97
C ASP A 704 9.50 6.63 -25.00
N VAL A 705 10.67 7.21 -24.76
CA VAL A 705 10.86 8.37 -23.87
C VAL A 705 10.09 9.61 -24.34
N GLU A 706 9.89 9.82 -25.64
CA GLU A 706 9.13 10.99 -26.11
C GLU A 706 7.62 10.82 -25.91
N GLY A 707 7.15 9.57 -25.94
CA GLY A 707 5.74 9.21 -25.77
C GLY A 707 5.33 8.89 -24.33
N ASP A 708 6.28 8.64 -23.42
CA ASP A 708 6.04 8.16 -22.06
C ASP A 708 5.24 6.83 -22.04
N GLU A 709 5.53 5.94 -23.00
CA GLU A 709 4.77 4.71 -23.21
C GLU A 709 5.61 3.57 -23.81
N TRP A 710 5.10 2.34 -23.69
CA TRP A 710 5.62 1.18 -24.40
C TRP A 710 5.13 1.17 -25.84
N ARG A 711 6.03 1.00 -26.81
CA ARG A 711 5.70 0.89 -28.24
C ARG A 711 6.27 -0.37 -28.85
N MET A 712 5.44 -1.09 -29.60
CA MET A 712 5.92 -2.21 -30.40
C MET A 712 6.77 -1.72 -31.59
N THR A 713 7.75 -2.54 -31.97
CA THR A 713 8.62 -2.22 -33.12
C THR A 713 8.27 -3.09 -34.32
N GLU A 714 7.78 -2.52 -35.41
CA GLU A 714 7.58 -3.28 -36.65
C GLU A 714 8.90 -3.88 -37.18
N GLY A 715 8.85 -5.12 -37.67
CA GLY A 715 9.93 -5.69 -38.46
C GLY A 715 10.10 -7.20 -38.34
N ASP A 716 11.31 -7.64 -38.67
CA ASP A 716 11.70 -9.05 -38.58
C ASP A 716 12.20 -9.36 -37.16
N TYR A 717 11.51 -10.27 -36.50
CA TYR A 717 11.92 -10.82 -35.20
C TYR A 717 12.65 -12.14 -35.40
N THR A 718 13.55 -12.47 -34.48
CA THR A 718 14.19 -13.80 -34.44
C THR A 718 13.97 -14.43 -33.09
N VAL A 719 13.34 -15.61 -33.08
CA VAL A 719 13.27 -16.45 -31.90
C VAL A 719 14.49 -17.37 -31.87
N ALA A 720 15.07 -17.55 -30.69
CA ALA A 720 16.16 -18.47 -30.42
C ALA A 720 15.79 -19.34 -29.21
N VAL A 721 15.87 -20.66 -29.38
CA VAL A 721 15.58 -21.65 -28.33
C VAL A 721 16.85 -22.42 -28.00
N GLY A 722 17.16 -22.54 -26.72
CA GLY A 722 18.37 -23.22 -26.28
C GLY A 722 18.38 -23.62 -24.82
N ALA A 723 19.46 -24.29 -24.44
CA ALA A 723 19.73 -24.72 -23.07
C ALA A 723 20.39 -23.61 -22.21
N SER A 724 20.85 -22.53 -22.84
CA SER A 724 21.39 -21.30 -22.23
C SER A 724 21.37 -20.15 -23.24
N SER A 725 21.70 -18.92 -22.81
CA SER A 725 21.87 -17.77 -23.70
C SER A 725 22.99 -17.92 -24.75
N ARG A 726 23.87 -18.92 -24.64
CA ARG A 726 24.93 -19.22 -25.63
C ARG A 726 24.81 -20.60 -26.26
N ALA A 727 24.10 -21.54 -25.63
CA ALA A 727 23.81 -22.86 -26.18
C ALA A 727 22.46 -22.83 -26.90
N ILE A 728 22.40 -22.06 -28.00
CA ILE A 728 21.22 -21.96 -28.86
C ILE A 728 21.20 -23.14 -29.83
N GLU A 729 20.11 -23.91 -29.80
CA GLU A 729 19.95 -25.14 -30.57
C GLU A 729 19.08 -24.94 -31.81
N LEU A 730 18.06 -24.08 -31.69
CA LEU A 730 17.08 -23.79 -32.74
C LEU A 730 16.89 -22.28 -32.88
N GLU A 731 16.79 -21.79 -34.11
CA GLU A 731 16.48 -20.39 -34.41
C GLU A 731 15.52 -20.32 -35.59
N GLU A 732 14.56 -19.40 -35.52
CA GLU A 732 13.63 -19.12 -36.61
C GLU A 732 13.31 -17.62 -36.65
N GLY A 733 13.38 -17.04 -37.85
CA GLY A 733 12.93 -15.67 -38.08
C GLY A 733 11.45 -15.65 -38.43
N PHE A 734 10.71 -14.69 -37.89
CA PHE A 734 9.30 -14.49 -38.20
C PHE A 734 8.98 -13.00 -38.31
N THR A 735 7.97 -12.69 -39.11
CA THR A 735 7.36 -11.37 -39.15
C THR A 735 6.16 -11.38 -38.23
N PHE A 736 6.12 -10.45 -37.29
CA PHE A 736 4.97 -10.20 -36.45
C PHE A 736 4.26 -8.98 -37.03
N ASP A 737 2.99 -9.13 -37.42
CA ASP A 737 2.15 -8.01 -37.88
C ASP A 737 1.71 -7.26 -36.61
N ALA A 738 2.67 -6.55 -36.03
CA ALA A 738 2.45 -5.78 -34.81
C ALA A 738 1.41 -4.71 -35.11
N ASP A 739 0.31 -4.73 -34.37
CA ASP A 739 -0.61 -3.62 -34.34
C ASP A 739 0.11 -2.43 -33.68
N VAL A 740 0.41 -1.38 -34.42
CA VAL A 740 1.21 -0.24 -33.93
C VAL A 740 0.44 1.07 -33.91
N GLU A 741 -0.83 1.05 -34.32
CA GLU A 741 -1.68 2.24 -34.28
C GLU A 741 -2.45 2.21 -32.94
N PRO A 742 -2.31 3.24 -32.08
CA PRO A 742 -3.06 3.25 -30.85
C PRO A 742 -4.57 3.41 -31.06
N PRO A 743 -5.39 2.92 -30.13
CA PRO A 743 -6.82 3.11 -30.18
C PRO A 743 -7.18 4.60 -30.07
N VAL A 744 -8.33 4.98 -30.62
CA VAL A 744 -8.88 6.33 -30.48
C VAL A 744 -9.97 6.34 -29.42
N VAL A 745 -9.71 7.03 -28.31
CA VAL A 745 -10.69 7.18 -27.22
C VAL A 745 -11.54 8.44 -27.40
N THR A 746 -12.81 8.36 -27.00
CA THR A 746 -13.75 9.48 -26.98
C THR A 746 -14.57 9.46 -25.71
N VAL A 747 -14.79 10.65 -25.14
CA VAL A 747 -15.64 10.87 -23.96
C VAL A 747 -16.88 11.68 -24.33
N ALA A 748 -18.03 11.29 -23.79
CA ALA A 748 -19.30 11.96 -24.01
C ALA A 748 -20.08 12.08 -22.70
N ALA A 749 -20.45 13.30 -22.33
CA ALA A 749 -21.28 13.54 -21.15
C ALA A 749 -22.78 13.53 -21.48
N THR A 750 -23.59 13.09 -20.52
CA THR A 750 -25.05 13.21 -20.52
C THR A 750 -25.49 13.92 -19.24
N PRO A 751 -26.10 15.12 -19.34
CA PRO A 751 -26.37 15.87 -20.56
C PRO A 751 -25.09 16.37 -21.27
N GLU A 752 -25.14 16.51 -22.60
CA GLU A 752 -23.99 16.91 -23.44
C GLU A 752 -23.52 18.35 -23.17
N SER A 753 -24.36 19.17 -22.56
CA SER A 753 -24.05 20.56 -22.24
C SER A 753 -24.68 20.94 -20.91
N PRO A 754 -24.08 21.92 -20.18
CA PRO A 754 -24.62 22.44 -18.94
C PRO A 754 -26.10 22.82 -19.08
N ASP A 755 -26.94 22.32 -18.18
CA ASP A 755 -28.39 22.57 -18.14
C ASP A 755 -28.80 23.64 -17.11
N GLY A 756 -27.81 24.22 -16.42
CA GLY A 756 -27.92 25.41 -15.59
C GLY A 756 -27.37 26.67 -16.27
N ASN A 757 -27.11 27.70 -15.47
CA ASN A 757 -26.53 28.98 -15.88
C ASN A 757 -25.00 28.97 -15.74
N ASP A 758 -24.30 29.90 -16.40
CA ASP A 758 -22.84 30.13 -16.27
C ASP A 758 -21.97 28.86 -16.36
N ASP A 759 -22.32 27.99 -17.31
CA ASP A 759 -21.67 26.71 -17.62
C ASP A 759 -21.72 25.70 -16.45
N TRP A 760 -22.75 25.76 -15.59
CA TRP A 760 -23.02 24.79 -14.54
C TRP A 760 -24.07 23.74 -14.96
N TYR A 761 -23.84 22.51 -14.55
CA TYR A 761 -24.86 21.46 -14.57
C TYR A 761 -25.66 21.53 -13.27
N VAL A 762 -26.99 21.56 -13.38
CA VAL A 762 -27.92 21.49 -12.23
C VAL A 762 -28.58 20.11 -12.13
N SER A 763 -28.18 19.19 -13.00
CA SER A 763 -28.51 17.78 -12.95
C SER A 763 -27.25 16.91 -12.83
N GLN A 764 -27.48 15.65 -12.48
CA GLN A 764 -26.45 14.61 -12.50
C GLN A 764 -25.84 14.46 -13.89
N VAL A 765 -24.52 14.34 -13.95
CA VAL A 765 -23.78 14.10 -15.20
C VAL A 765 -23.29 12.66 -15.24
N ALA A 766 -23.58 11.95 -16.33
CA ALA A 766 -22.98 10.65 -16.62
C ALA A 766 -22.00 10.81 -17.79
N VAL A 767 -20.74 10.43 -17.61
CA VAL A 767 -19.70 10.46 -18.65
C VAL A 767 -19.49 9.04 -19.17
N GLU A 768 -19.80 8.84 -20.45
CA GLU A 768 -19.58 7.61 -21.18
C GLU A 768 -18.25 7.70 -21.96
N VAL A 769 -17.45 6.65 -21.86
CA VAL A 769 -16.19 6.50 -22.58
C VAL A 769 -16.35 5.40 -23.62
N THR A 770 -15.89 5.66 -24.84
CA THR A 770 -15.83 4.66 -25.91
C THR A 770 -14.49 4.74 -26.63
N ALA A 771 -14.00 3.61 -27.10
CA ALA A 771 -12.80 3.51 -27.91
C ALA A 771 -13.09 2.83 -29.24
N THR A 772 -12.31 3.19 -30.25
CA THR A 772 -12.31 2.51 -31.55
C THR A 772 -10.88 2.31 -32.00
N ASP A 773 -10.58 1.12 -32.51
CA ASP A 773 -9.28 0.79 -33.08
C ASP A 773 -9.45 0.17 -34.49
N ASP A 774 -8.39 0.10 -35.29
CA ASP A 774 -8.44 -0.45 -36.65
C ASP A 774 -8.19 -1.96 -36.72
N VAL A 775 -7.56 -2.54 -35.69
CA VAL A 775 -7.37 -3.98 -35.50
C VAL A 775 -8.21 -4.48 -34.31
N ASP A 776 -8.22 -3.75 -33.20
CA ASP A 776 -8.91 -4.13 -31.95
C ASP A 776 -10.39 -3.69 -31.93
N SER A 777 -11.28 -4.60 -31.56
CA SER A 777 -12.72 -4.30 -31.46
C SER A 777 -13.20 -3.95 -30.05
N HIS A 778 -12.39 -4.22 -29.03
CA HIS A 778 -12.64 -3.99 -27.61
C HIS A 778 -11.38 -3.58 -26.81
N PRO A 779 -10.73 -2.44 -27.14
CA PRO A 779 -9.59 -1.98 -26.36
C PRO A 779 -9.96 -1.76 -24.88
N THR A 780 -9.02 -2.06 -23.99
CA THR A 780 -9.18 -1.91 -22.54
C THR A 780 -9.29 -0.43 -22.19
N LEU A 781 -10.39 -0.03 -21.54
CA LEU A 781 -10.66 1.36 -21.18
C LEU A 781 -10.25 1.64 -19.73
N GLU A 782 -9.59 2.77 -19.51
CA GLU A 782 -9.26 3.29 -18.19
C GLU A 782 -9.71 4.74 -18.07
N VAL A 783 -10.07 5.15 -16.85
CA VAL A 783 -10.45 6.52 -16.51
C VAL A 783 -9.72 7.01 -15.27
N ASN A 784 -9.37 8.29 -15.26
CA ASN A 784 -8.89 9.01 -14.09
C ASN A 784 -9.88 10.14 -13.78
N VAL A 785 -10.53 10.06 -12.62
CA VAL A 785 -11.57 11.01 -12.20
C VAL A 785 -11.00 11.88 -11.10
N ASP A 786 -11.08 13.20 -11.26
CA ASP A 786 -10.63 14.20 -10.28
C ASP A 786 -9.19 13.98 -9.79
N ASP A 787 -8.31 13.53 -10.70
CA ASP A 787 -6.90 13.20 -10.46
C ASP A 787 -6.69 12.10 -9.39
N ALA A 788 -7.69 11.22 -9.17
CA ALA A 788 -7.63 10.13 -8.20
C ALA A 788 -6.76 8.93 -8.64
N GLY A 789 -6.29 8.92 -9.89
CA GLY A 789 -5.50 7.84 -10.50
C GLY A 789 -6.30 7.05 -11.54
N TRP A 790 -5.59 6.34 -12.42
CA TRP A 790 -6.20 5.51 -13.46
C TRP A 790 -6.86 4.26 -12.89
N ALA A 791 -8.10 4.00 -13.28
CA ALA A 791 -8.88 2.82 -12.91
C ALA A 791 -9.58 2.22 -14.13
N PRO A 792 -9.85 0.91 -14.16
CA PRO A 792 -10.61 0.28 -15.23
C PRO A 792 -12.01 0.90 -15.39
N TYR A 793 -12.42 1.16 -16.63
CA TYR A 793 -13.75 1.66 -16.96
C TYR A 793 -14.67 0.51 -17.37
N GLU A 794 -15.63 0.19 -16.51
CA GLU A 794 -16.62 -0.87 -16.76
C GLU A 794 -18.02 -0.31 -17.12
N GLU A 795 -18.36 0.87 -16.59
CA GLU A 795 -19.66 1.51 -16.77
C GLU A 795 -19.54 3.05 -16.75
N PRO A 796 -20.52 3.80 -17.31
CA PRO A 796 -20.49 5.26 -17.35
C PRO A 796 -20.25 5.88 -15.97
N VAL A 797 -19.27 6.78 -15.86
CA VAL A 797 -18.93 7.46 -14.62
C VAL A 797 -20.02 8.46 -14.27
N VAL A 798 -20.64 8.29 -13.11
CA VAL A 798 -21.69 9.17 -12.61
C VAL A 798 -21.08 10.21 -11.66
N LEU A 799 -21.17 11.47 -12.05
CA LEU A 799 -20.76 12.62 -11.25
C LEU A 799 -21.98 13.31 -10.66
N ASP A 800 -22.11 13.20 -9.34
CA ASP A 800 -23.29 13.61 -8.57
C ASP A 800 -23.02 14.70 -7.53
N ALA A 801 -21.75 14.89 -7.14
CA ALA A 801 -21.32 15.86 -6.14
C ALA A 801 -21.28 17.27 -6.74
N ASP A 802 -21.45 18.28 -5.88
CA ASP A 802 -21.32 19.67 -6.28
C ASP A 802 -19.83 20.08 -6.27
N GLY A 803 -19.40 20.82 -7.29
CA GLY A 803 -18.01 21.23 -7.45
C GLY A 803 -17.53 21.21 -8.90
N ALA A 804 -16.22 21.40 -9.06
CA ALA A 804 -15.55 21.21 -10.34
C ALA A 804 -15.04 19.77 -10.44
N HIS A 805 -15.28 19.15 -11.59
CA HIS A 805 -14.87 17.78 -11.86
C HIS A 805 -14.07 17.69 -13.16
N SER A 806 -13.12 16.76 -13.20
CA SER A 806 -12.38 16.33 -14.38
C SER A 806 -12.48 14.81 -14.53
N LEU A 807 -12.50 14.37 -15.79
CA LEU A 807 -12.36 12.97 -16.16
C LEU A 807 -11.40 12.90 -17.34
N GLU A 808 -10.33 12.14 -17.21
CA GLU A 808 -9.49 11.72 -18.32
C GLU A 808 -9.77 10.26 -18.62
N ALA A 809 -9.72 9.90 -19.90
CA ALA A 809 -9.92 8.54 -20.36
C ALA A 809 -8.79 8.19 -21.33
N ARG A 810 -8.37 6.93 -21.32
CA ARG A 810 -7.48 6.34 -22.31
C ARG A 810 -7.92 4.90 -22.63
N ALA A 811 -7.43 4.38 -23.74
CA ALA A 811 -7.63 3.02 -24.17
C ALA A 811 -6.28 2.35 -24.43
N THR A 812 -6.19 1.05 -24.15
CA THR A 812 -5.05 0.21 -24.51
C THR A 812 -5.55 -0.95 -25.37
N ASP A 813 -4.99 -1.10 -26.56
CA ASP A 813 -5.35 -2.22 -27.46
C ASP A 813 -4.67 -3.54 -27.07
N ALA A 814 -5.02 -4.61 -27.78
CA ALA A 814 -4.41 -5.94 -27.69
C ALA A 814 -2.91 -6.00 -28.05
N GLY A 815 -2.40 -5.02 -28.80
CA GLY A 815 -0.97 -4.81 -29.05
C GLY A 815 -0.25 -4.13 -27.89
N GLY A 816 -1.00 -3.62 -26.92
CA GLY A 816 -0.49 -2.85 -25.78
C GLY A 816 -0.22 -1.38 -26.10
N ASN A 817 -0.68 -0.84 -27.24
CA ASN A 817 -0.54 0.58 -27.53
C ASN A 817 -1.61 1.38 -26.78
N VAL A 818 -1.23 2.55 -26.27
CA VAL A 818 -2.10 3.40 -25.46
C VAL A 818 -2.54 4.63 -26.26
N SER A 819 -3.85 4.93 -26.24
CA SER A 819 -4.43 6.09 -26.91
C SER A 819 -3.91 7.42 -26.35
N GLU A 820 -3.93 8.49 -27.15
CA GLU A 820 -3.98 9.84 -26.58
C GLU A 820 -5.17 9.97 -25.62
N SER A 821 -4.97 10.60 -24.46
CA SER A 821 -6.05 10.77 -23.48
C SER A 821 -7.13 11.70 -24.01
N ALA A 822 -8.41 11.32 -23.85
CA ALA A 822 -9.53 12.23 -24.02
C ALA A 822 -10.02 12.72 -22.66
N ALA A 823 -10.32 14.01 -22.55
CA ALA A 823 -10.72 14.62 -21.29
C ALA A 823 -12.09 15.25 -21.37
N TRP A 824 -12.81 15.18 -20.25
CA TRP A 824 -14.01 15.95 -19.95
C TRP A 824 -13.79 16.76 -18.68
N SER A 825 -14.36 17.96 -18.61
CA SER A 825 -14.39 18.76 -17.39
C SER A 825 -15.71 19.49 -17.29
N GLY A 826 -16.26 19.59 -16.08
CA GLY A 826 -17.53 20.28 -15.84
C GLY A 826 -17.64 20.80 -14.42
N LYS A 827 -18.61 21.70 -14.21
CA LYS A 827 -18.97 22.20 -12.87
C LYS A 827 -20.41 21.79 -12.58
N ILE A 828 -20.63 21.11 -11.46
CA ILE A 828 -21.93 20.59 -11.06
C ILE A 828 -22.37 21.34 -9.81
N ASP A 829 -23.60 21.83 -9.79
CA ASP A 829 -24.23 22.39 -8.61
C ASP A 829 -25.73 22.10 -8.67
N ARG A 830 -26.15 21.12 -7.89
CA ARG A 830 -27.53 20.62 -7.81
C ARG A 830 -28.22 21.09 -6.54
N THR A 831 -27.48 21.73 -5.64
CA THR A 831 -27.98 22.12 -4.33
C THR A 831 -28.54 23.53 -4.44
N ALA A 832 -29.82 23.70 -4.08
CA ALA A 832 -30.40 25.02 -4.04
C ALA A 832 -29.83 25.84 -2.87
N PRO A 833 -29.67 27.17 -3.03
CA PRO A 833 -29.16 28.03 -1.96
C PRO A 833 -30.11 28.04 -0.77
N GLU A 834 -29.57 28.13 0.45
CA GLU A 834 -30.38 28.26 1.65
C GLU A 834 -30.64 29.73 1.95
N ALA A 835 -31.91 30.16 1.96
CA ALA A 835 -32.33 31.51 2.31
C ALA A 835 -32.88 31.55 3.76
N THR A 836 -32.49 32.56 4.53
CA THR A 836 -32.91 32.76 5.91
C THR A 836 -33.31 34.21 6.19
N ALA A 837 -34.15 34.40 7.21
CA ALA A 837 -34.60 35.71 7.68
C ALA A 837 -34.28 35.88 9.18
N ALA A 838 -33.80 37.06 9.56
CA ALA A 838 -33.56 37.46 10.95
C ALA A 838 -34.20 38.81 11.23
N VAL A 839 -34.72 39.00 12.45
CA VAL A 839 -35.34 40.27 12.87
C VAL A 839 -34.29 41.14 13.56
N GLU A 840 -34.07 42.35 13.04
CA GLU A 840 -33.18 43.36 13.62
C GLU A 840 -33.96 44.66 13.90
N GLY A 841 -34.53 44.78 15.10
CA GLY A 841 -35.32 45.95 15.48
C GLY A 841 -36.72 45.93 14.85
N ALA A 842 -36.98 46.81 13.88
CA ALA A 842 -38.23 46.87 13.13
C ALA A 842 -38.09 46.35 11.67
N ASP A 843 -36.90 45.86 11.33
CA ASP A 843 -36.57 45.40 9.99
C ASP A 843 -36.32 43.88 9.97
N ILE A 844 -36.62 43.25 8.84
CA ILE A 844 -36.19 41.89 8.52
C ILE A 844 -34.95 41.97 7.64
N VAL A 845 -33.89 41.29 8.08
CA VAL A 845 -32.66 41.08 7.33
C VAL A 845 -32.70 39.69 6.72
N LEU A 846 -32.54 39.62 5.39
CA LEU A 846 -32.45 38.36 4.67
C LEU A 846 -30.98 38.04 4.38
N SER A 847 -30.63 36.76 4.45
CA SER A 847 -29.33 36.27 4.00
C SER A 847 -29.50 34.96 3.24
N ALA A 848 -28.56 34.64 2.37
CA ALA A 848 -28.52 33.35 1.71
C ALA A 848 -27.08 32.86 1.58
N THR A 849 -26.93 31.54 1.55
CA THR A 849 -25.64 30.86 1.40
C THR A 849 -25.76 29.74 0.38
N ASP A 850 -24.71 29.59 -0.41
CA ASP A 850 -24.48 28.47 -1.30
C ASP A 850 -22.97 28.24 -1.39
N GLU A 851 -22.53 26.98 -1.26
CA GLU A 851 -21.10 26.63 -1.17
C GLU A 851 -20.47 26.35 -2.54
N ALA A 852 -21.26 25.92 -3.54
CA ALA A 852 -20.75 25.45 -4.82
C ALA A 852 -20.62 26.57 -5.86
N SER A 853 -21.76 27.15 -6.29
CA SER A 853 -21.76 28.24 -7.29
C SER A 853 -21.89 29.63 -6.67
N GLY A 854 -22.33 29.71 -5.42
CA GLY A 854 -22.59 30.94 -4.68
C GLY A 854 -23.95 31.55 -5.00
N VAL A 855 -24.41 32.47 -4.17
CA VAL A 855 -25.74 33.09 -4.33
C VAL A 855 -25.73 34.15 -5.44
N ALA A 856 -26.62 34.02 -6.43
CA ALA A 856 -26.80 35.01 -7.48
C ALA A 856 -27.79 36.11 -7.08
N GLN A 857 -28.91 35.75 -6.46
CA GLN A 857 -29.97 36.68 -6.12
C GLN A 857 -30.73 36.22 -4.88
N LEU A 858 -31.11 37.20 -4.05
CA LEU A 858 -32.01 37.03 -2.93
C LEU A 858 -33.25 37.90 -3.18
N GLU A 859 -34.43 37.32 -3.06
CA GLU A 859 -35.69 37.96 -3.42
C GLU A 859 -36.72 37.86 -2.29
N TRP A 860 -37.63 38.82 -2.22
CA TRP A 860 -38.72 38.85 -1.26
C TRP A 860 -40.00 39.49 -1.80
N ALA A 861 -41.13 39.17 -1.18
CA ALA A 861 -42.40 39.82 -1.44
C ALA A 861 -43.29 39.81 -0.20
N ALA A 862 -44.07 40.87 -0.01
CA ALA A 862 -45.14 40.87 0.99
C ALA A 862 -46.28 39.93 0.55
N ILE A 863 -46.79 39.12 1.48
CA ILE A 863 -47.89 38.17 1.27
C ILE A 863 -49.02 38.44 2.25
N ALA A 864 -50.27 38.17 1.85
CA ALA A 864 -51.45 38.43 2.67
C ALA A 864 -51.89 37.21 3.49
N ALA A 865 -51.46 36.00 3.12
CA ALA A 865 -51.78 34.76 3.81
C ALA A 865 -50.64 33.73 3.74
N GLU A 866 -50.63 32.80 4.71
CA GLU A 866 -49.70 31.67 4.75
C GLU A 866 -49.82 30.78 3.51
N GLY A 867 -48.69 30.46 2.89
CA GLY A 867 -48.61 29.67 1.67
C GLY A 867 -49.05 30.40 0.41
N GLU A 868 -49.21 31.74 0.45
CA GLU A 868 -49.51 32.53 -0.74
C GLU A 868 -48.25 32.70 -1.58
N THR A 869 -48.27 32.19 -2.81
CA THR A 869 -47.17 32.40 -3.76
C THR A 869 -47.29 33.79 -4.39
N PRO A 870 -46.31 34.69 -4.21
CA PRO A 870 -46.34 36.02 -4.81
C PRO A 870 -46.37 35.98 -6.34
N GLU A 871 -47.19 36.85 -6.96
CA GLU A 871 -47.19 37.02 -8.42
C GLU A 871 -45.97 37.82 -8.94
N ALA A 872 -45.27 38.54 -8.05
CA ALA A 872 -44.07 39.31 -8.36
C ALA A 872 -43.13 39.36 -7.14
N TRP A 873 -41.83 39.35 -7.42
CA TRP A 873 -40.74 39.33 -6.44
C TRP A 873 -39.92 40.63 -6.52
N ASN A 874 -39.41 41.10 -5.38
CA ASN A 874 -38.48 42.23 -5.29
C ASN A 874 -37.09 41.69 -4.96
N SER A 875 -36.06 42.23 -5.60
CA SER A 875 -34.68 41.94 -5.21
C SER A 875 -34.38 42.54 -3.83
N TYR A 876 -33.71 41.76 -2.98
CA TYR A 876 -33.28 42.19 -1.66
C TYR A 876 -31.96 42.96 -1.77
N GLU A 877 -32.02 44.29 -1.58
CA GLU A 877 -30.85 45.17 -1.59
C GLU A 877 -30.59 45.84 -0.22
N GLU A 878 -31.63 45.93 0.63
CA GLU A 878 -31.61 46.56 1.95
C GLU A 878 -32.64 45.90 2.89
N PRO A 879 -32.48 46.02 4.24
CA PRO A 879 -33.43 45.47 5.22
C PRO A 879 -34.89 45.91 4.96
N ILE A 880 -35.83 45.01 5.25
CA ILE A 880 -37.26 45.18 4.95
C ILE A 880 -37.99 45.67 6.19
N GLU A 881 -38.51 46.89 6.15
CA GLU A 881 -39.36 47.44 7.22
C GLU A 881 -40.73 46.73 7.23
N VAL A 882 -41.13 46.17 8.37
CA VAL A 882 -42.41 45.44 8.53
C VAL A 882 -43.21 45.94 9.74
N GLU A 883 -44.53 46.00 9.60
CA GLU A 883 -45.45 46.27 10.72
C GLU A 883 -45.88 44.96 11.41
N PRO A 884 -46.23 44.98 12.72
CA PRO A 884 -46.76 43.79 13.40
C PRO A 884 -48.01 43.23 12.70
N GLY A 885 -47.92 41.98 12.25
CA GLY A 885 -48.94 41.28 11.45
C GLY A 885 -48.60 41.16 9.96
N ASP A 886 -47.53 41.78 9.49
CA ASP A 886 -47.03 41.60 8.13
C ASP A 886 -46.38 40.23 7.94
N ARG A 887 -46.50 39.72 6.72
CA ARG A 887 -45.86 38.49 6.27
C ARG A 887 -45.06 38.76 5.03
N ILE A 888 -43.85 38.22 4.99
CA ILE A 888 -43.04 38.23 3.78
C ILE A 888 -42.73 36.79 3.37
N ALA A 889 -42.78 36.52 2.07
CA ALA A 889 -42.16 35.38 1.45
C ALA A 889 -40.77 35.79 0.95
N TYR A 890 -39.79 34.89 1.04
CA TYR A 890 -38.43 35.09 0.54
C TYR A 890 -37.90 33.81 -0.09
N ARG A 891 -36.98 33.97 -1.05
CA ARG A 891 -36.29 32.88 -1.74
C ARG A 891 -34.95 33.36 -2.28
N ALA A 892 -34.04 32.44 -2.53
CA ALA A 892 -32.76 32.72 -3.18
C ALA A 892 -32.60 31.89 -4.46
N SER A 893 -31.80 32.40 -5.38
CA SER A 893 -31.24 31.65 -6.50
C SER A 893 -29.72 31.75 -6.49
N ASP A 894 -29.06 30.68 -6.86
CA ASP A 894 -27.61 30.61 -6.99
C ASP A 894 -27.14 30.97 -8.41
N VAL A 895 -25.83 30.96 -8.62
CA VAL A 895 -25.20 31.24 -9.92
C VAL A 895 -25.44 30.11 -10.92
N ALA A 896 -25.55 28.86 -10.46
CA ALA A 896 -25.88 27.70 -11.30
C ALA A 896 -27.34 27.70 -11.81
N GLY A 897 -28.21 28.49 -11.19
CA GLY A 897 -29.62 28.62 -11.55
C GLY A 897 -30.59 27.76 -10.74
N ASN A 898 -30.15 27.11 -9.65
CA ASN A 898 -31.08 26.50 -8.71
C ASN A 898 -31.82 27.59 -7.93
N MET A 899 -33.00 27.23 -7.44
CA MET A 899 -33.88 28.13 -6.70
C MET A 899 -34.28 27.46 -5.40
N SER A 900 -34.10 28.17 -4.29
CA SER A 900 -34.57 27.72 -2.98
C SER A 900 -36.09 27.54 -2.98
N ASP A 901 -36.59 26.72 -2.07
CA ASP A 901 -38.00 26.77 -1.72
C ASP A 901 -38.38 28.18 -1.24
N VAL A 902 -39.66 28.51 -1.40
CA VAL A 902 -40.20 29.77 -0.86
C VAL A 902 -40.39 29.61 0.65
N SER A 903 -39.61 30.38 1.40
CA SER A 903 -39.70 30.49 2.85
C SER A 903 -40.54 31.70 3.24
N GLU A 904 -41.11 31.69 4.45
CA GLU A 904 -41.94 32.78 4.96
C GLU A 904 -41.47 33.25 6.34
N HIS A 905 -41.57 34.55 6.58
CA HIS A 905 -41.44 35.15 7.92
C HIS A 905 -42.72 35.91 8.24
N HIS A 906 -43.26 35.70 9.45
CA HIS A 906 -44.46 36.35 9.94
C HIS A 906 -44.16 37.10 11.24
N GLU A 907 -44.33 38.41 11.21
CA GLU A 907 -44.12 39.25 12.39
C GLU A 907 -45.38 39.21 13.27
N GLU A 908 -45.27 38.71 14.51
CA GLU A 908 -46.44 38.50 15.37
C GLU A 908 -47.08 39.84 15.80
N ALA A 909 -48.40 39.97 15.59
CA ALA A 909 -49.16 41.13 16.04
C ALA A 909 -49.29 41.17 17.57
N VAL A 910 -48.74 42.20 18.21
CA VAL A 910 -48.88 42.42 19.66
C VAL A 910 -50.32 42.83 19.99
N ALA A 911 -51.04 42.00 20.75
CA ALA A 911 -52.44 42.26 21.12
C ALA A 911 -52.57 43.51 22.03
N ALA A 912 -53.59 44.34 21.79
CA ALA A 912 -53.79 45.59 22.52
C ALA A 912 -54.07 45.37 24.03
N PRO A 913 -53.55 46.25 24.93
CA PRO A 913 -53.78 46.16 26.37
C PRO A 913 -55.27 46.20 26.73
N ARG A 914 -55.73 45.33 27.62
CA ARG A 914 -57.13 45.27 28.08
C ARG A 914 -57.22 45.25 29.59
N LEU A 915 -58.24 45.94 30.11
CA LEU A 915 -58.59 45.98 31.52
C LEU A 915 -59.96 45.34 31.74
N ARG A 916 -60.15 44.67 32.87
CA ARG A 916 -61.43 44.11 33.32
C ARG A 916 -61.64 44.42 34.79
N VAL A 917 -62.87 44.77 35.15
CA VAL A 917 -63.29 44.98 36.55
C VAL A 917 -64.39 44.01 36.94
N GLU A 918 -64.27 43.42 38.14
CA GLU A 918 -65.25 42.49 38.70
C GLU A 918 -65.51 42.72 40.20
N PRO A 919 -66.77 42.75 40.66
CA PRO A 919 -67.97 42.75 39.82
C PRO A 919 -68.12 44.08 39.06
N GLY A 920 -68.64 44.03 37.82
CA GLY A 920 -68.89 45.22 37.00
C GLY A 920 -70.00 46.14 37.54
N ASP A 921 -70.75 45.69 38.55
CA ASP A 921 -71.71 46.48 39.33
C ASP A 921 -71.34 46.39 40.82
N ALA A 922 -71.19 47.53 41.51
CA ALA A 922 -70.79 47.59 42.92
C ALA A 922 -71.56 48.69 43.68
N ALA A 923 -71.83 48.53 44.98
CA ALA A 923 -72.39 49.59 45.82
C ALA A 923 -71.25 50.38 46.51
N PRO A 924 -71.49 51.64 46.95
CA PRO A 924 -70.53 52.37 47.78
C PRO A 924 -70.10 51.55 49.00
N GLY A 925 -68.80 51.28 49.12
CA GLY A 925 -68.17 50.44 50.15
C GLY A 925 -67.76 49.03 49.70
N ASP A 926 -68.23 48.53 48.55
CA ASP A 926 -67.90 47.21 48.02
C ASP A 926 -66.47 47.15 47.45
N ALA A 927 -65.85 45.97 47.49
CA ALA A 927 -64.54 45.74 46.88
C ALA A 927 -64.69 45.28 45.42
N VAL A 928 -63.85 45.83 44.54
CA VAL A 928 -63.77 45.57 43.10
C VAL A 928 -62.34 45.13 42.78
N GLU A 929 -62.22 44.02 42.08
CA GLU A 929 -60.96 43.51 41.53
C GLU A 929 -60.78 44.02 40.09
N VAL A 930 -59.55 44.33 39.72
CA VAL A 930 -59.14 44.87 38.43
C VAL A 930 -58.04 43.96 37.90
N THR A 931 -58.31 43.28 36.79
CA THR A 931 -57.30 42.47 36.10
C THR A 931 -57.01 43.05 34.73
N GLY A 932 -55.78 42.89 34.26
CA GLY A 932 -55.38 43.32 32.92
C GLY A 932 -54.54 42.26 32.22
N GLU A 933 -54.66 42.23 30.89
CA GLU A 933 -53.94 41.33 29.99
C GLU A 933 -53.35 42.15 28.84
N HIS A 934 -52.19 41.73 28.33
CA HIS A 934 -51.39 42.45 27.33
C HIS A 934 -50.99 43.88 27.76
N ILE A 935 -50.80 44.09 29.06
CA ILE A 935 -50.28 45.34 29.63
C ILE A 935 -48.75 45.34 29.48
N PRO A 936 -48.12 46.36 28.87
CA PRO A 936 -46.66 46.41 28.77
C PRO A 936 -46.01 46.34 30.16
N ALA A 937 -44.84 45.70 30.29
CA ALA A 937 -44.15 45.62 31.58
C ALA A 937 -43.84 47.02 32.12
N GLY A 938 -44.19 47.30 33.37
CA GLY A 938 -44.04 48.63 33.97
C GLY A 938 -44.89 48.84 35.22
N ASP A 939 -44.73 50.01 35.84
CA ASP A 939 -45.50 50.44 37.01
C ASP A 939 -46.67 51.33 36.60
N TYR A 940 -47.85 51.02 37.11
CA TYR A 940 -49.11 51.67 36.79
C TYR A 940 -49.92 52.00 38.04
N THR A 941 -50.92 52.86 37.89
CA THR A 941 -51.88 53.22 38.92
C THR A 941 -53.29 53.00 38.40
N VAL A 942 -54.15 52.36 39.19
CA VAL A 942 -55.56 52.21 38.85
C VAL A 942 -56.35 53.41 39.41
N VAL A 943 -57.23 54.00 38.61
CA VAL A 943 -57.97 55.20 39.01
C VAL A 943 -59.44 55.08 38.62
N LEU A 944 -60.34 55.40 39.55
CA LEU A 944 -61.79 55.54 39.28
C LEU A 944 -62.11 57.00 38.95
N ARG A 945 -62.59 57.28 37.74
CA ARG A 945 -62.79 58.65 37.25
C ARG A 945 -64.18 59.20 37.59
N SER A 946 -64.34 59.67 38.83
CA SER A 946 -65.46 60.54 39.23
C SER A 946 -65.15 61.48 40.39
N GLU A 947 -64.17 61.16 41.24
CA GLU A 947 -63.48 62.05 42.19
C GLU A 947 -62.05 61.51 42.40
N PRO A 948 -61.02 62.33 42.67
CA PRO A 948 -59.64 61.86 42.70
C PRO A 948 -59.36 61.05 43.98
N ILE A 949 -59.42 59.73 43.86
CA ILE A 949 -58.81 58.82 44.82
C ILE A 949 -57.80 57.98 44.04
N GLU A 950 -56.52 58.10 44.39
CA GLU A 950 -55.48 57.18 43.94
C GLU A 950 -55.74 55.81 44.55
N VAL A 951 -55.82 54.80 43.71
CA VAL A 951 -56.09 53.46 44.13
C VAL A 951 -54.95 52.55 43.66
N ALA A 952 -54.20 52.04 44.62
CA ALA A 952 -53.17 50.99 44.51
C ALA A 952 -52.23 51.05 43.28
N ALA A 953 -50.94 51.34 43.51
CA ALA A 953 -49.90 51.08 42.53
C ALA A 953 -49.84 49.57 42.19
N VAL A 954 -49.79 49.24 40.90
CA VAL A 954 -49.73 47.87 40.39
C VAL A 954 -48.68 47.79 39.28
N SER A 955 -47.89 46.73 39.27
CA SER A 955 -46.87 46.52 38.24
C SER A 955 -47.30 45.37 37.32
N ALA A 956 -47.13 45.53 36.01
CA ALA A 956 -47.35 44.46 35.04
C ALA A 956 -46.18 43.47 35.05
N THR A 957 -46.51 42.18 35.04
CA THR A 957 -45.52 41.09 34.95
C THR A 957 -44.92 41.02 33.54
N GLU A 958 -43.79 40.32 33.35
CA GLU A 958 -43.23 40.07 32.00
C GLU A 958 -44.20 39.33 31.08
N ALA A 959 -45.19 38.60 31.63
CA ALA A 959 -46.27 37.97 30.89
C ALA A 959 -47.42 38.95 30.51
N GLY A 960 -47.26 40.25 30.76
CA GLY A 960 -48.19 41.29 30.36
C GLY A 960 -49.51 41.31 31.14
N THR A 961 -49.53 40.84 32.39
CA THR A 961 -50.75 40.80 33.21
C THR A 961 -50.64 41.63 34.49
N ILE A 962 -51.78 42.20 34.95
CA ILE A 962 -51.91 42.88 36.24
C ILE A 962 -53.11 42.36 37.04
N ALA A 963 -53.05 42.50 38.36
CA ALA A 963 -54.18 42.30 39.26
C ALA A 963 -54.10 43.28 40.44
N ALA A 964 -55.16 44.06 40.67
CA ALA A 964 -55.27 45.02 41.76
C ALA A 964 -56.70 45.03 42.31
N SER A 965 -56.91 45.54 43.51
CA SER A 965 -58.27 45.66 44.05
C SER A 965 -58.47 46.89 44.90
N PHE A 966 -59.71 47.35 44.94
CA PHE A 966 -60.08 48.57 45.64
C PHE A 966 -61.51 48.57 46.12
N ARG A 967 -61.80 49.45 47.09
CA ARG A 967 -63.19 49.66 47.53
C ARG A 967 -63.77 50.90 46.89
N VAL A 968 -65.00 50.79 46.38
CA VAL A 968 -65.77 51.94 45.89
C VAL A 968 -65.99 52.90 47.07
N PRO A 969 -65.58 54.18 46.96
CA PRO A 969 -65.71 55.16 48.04
C PRO A 969 -67.18 55.32 48.48
N ALA A 970 -67.42 55.54 49.78
CA ALA A 970 -68.76 55.58 50.36
C ALA A 970 -69.61 56.76 49.84
N GLU A 971 -68.95 57.78 49.32
CA GLU A 971 -69.54 58.99 48.73
C GLU A 971 -69.75 58.91 47.20
N THR A 972 -69.42 57.78 46.56
CA THR A 972 -69.58 57.64 45.10
C THR A 972 -71.05 57.65 44.69
N GLU A 973 -71.44 58.61 43.86
CA GLU A 973 -72.82 58.74 43.35
C GLU A 973 -73.21 57.52 42.49
N PRO A 974 -74.46 57.02 42.58
CA PRO A 974 -74.93 55.93 41.73
C PRO A 974 -74.91 56.33 40.24
N GLY A 975 -74.28 55.52 39.38
CA GLY A 975 -74.10 55.82 37.96
C GLY A 975 -72.98 55.00 37.30
N ALA A 976 -72.73 55.25 36.01
CA ALA A 976 -71.61 54.65 35.28
C ALA A 976 -70.32 55.43 35.57
N HIS A 977 -69.28 54.70 35.91
CA HIS A 977 -67.93 55.21 36.18
C HIS A 977 -66.92 54.41 35.37
N THR A 978 -65.74 54.97 35.13
CA THR A 978 -64.68 54.29 34.39
C THR A 978 -63.47 54.09 35.29
N VAL A 979 -62.95 52.87 35.30
CA VAL A 979 -61.68 52.49 35.91
C VAL A 979 -60.61 52.52 34.84
N GLU A 980 -59.62 53.39 35.01
CA GLU A 980 -58.50 53.56 34.09
C GLU A 980 -57.22 53.00 34.74
N LEU A 981 -56.40 52.31 33.95
CA LEU A 981 -55.01 51.99 34.29
C LEU A 981 -54.11 53.04 33.66
N ILE A 982 -53.34 53.73 34.50
CA ILE A 982 -52.58 54.91 34.09
C ILE A 982 -51.09 54.66 34.34
N SER A 983 -50.24 55.00 33.37
CA SER A 983 -48.77 54.94 33.52
C SER A 983 -48.23 56.05 34.42
N ALA A 984 -46.95 55.96 34.80
CA ALA A 984 -46.25 57.01 35.55
C ALA A 984 -46.26 58.38 34.84
N ASP A 985 -46.37 58.40 33.52
CA ASP A 985 -46.47 59.62 32.69
C ASP A 985 -47.91 60.13 32.52
N ASN A 986 -48.86 59.55 33.27
CA ASN A 986 -50.26 59.94 33.34
C ASN A 986 -51.07 59.63 32.06
N GLU A 987 -50.62 58.63 31.27
CA GLU A 987 -51.30 58.15 30.07
C GLU A 987 -52.22 56.96 30.38
N VAL A 988 -53.42 56.93 29.82
CA VAL A 988 -54.39 55.83 30.02
C VAL A 988 -54.02 54.67 29.10
N ILE A 989 -53.57 53.57 29.70
CA ILE A 989 -53.11 52.37 29.00
C ILE A 989 -54.28 51.46 28.64
N ALA A 990 -55.23 51.30 29.56
CA ALA A 990 -56.47 50.58 29.33
C ALA A 990 -57.55 51.08 30.30
N SER A 991 -58.81 50.91 29.93
CA SER A 991 -59.95 51.33 30.76
C SER A 991 -61.06 50.29 30.73
N ALA A 992 -61.82 50.21 31.81
CA ALA A 992 -63.01 49.37 31.91
C ALA A 992 -64.11 50.08 32.70
N ASP A 993 -65.36 49.74 32.40
CA ASP A 993 -66.52 50.39 33.00
C ASP A 993 -66.93 49.70 34.32
N LEU A 994 -67.31 50.52 35.31
CA LEU A 994 -67.84 50.10 36.61
C LEU A 994 -69.16 50.84 36.88
N GLN A 995 -70.22 50.10 37.14
CA GLN A 995 -71.52 50.67 37.50
C GLN A 995 -71.69 50.74 39.02
N VAL A 996 -71.93 51.93 39.57
CA VAL A 996 -72.17 52.12 41.00
C VAL A 996 -73.67 52.18 41.30
N THR A 997 -74.15 51.37 42.25
CA THR A 997 -75.59 51.20 42.56
C THR A 997 -76.01 51.90 43.87
N ALA A 998 -77.29 52.26 44.01
CA ALA A 998 -77.81 52.99 45.18
C ALA A 998 -77.91 52.11 46.44
N SER A 999 -77.36 52.59 47.57
CA SER A 999 -77.33 51.88 48.86
C SER A 999 -78.73 51.52 49.39
N SER A 1000 -79.04 50.23 49.51
CA SER A 1000 -80.32 49.72 50.02
C SER A 1000 -80.22 49.30 51.49
N ALA A 1001 -80.66 50.18 52.40
CA ALA A 1001 -80.85 49.84 53.81
C ALA A 1001 -82.26 49.25 54.08
N LEU A 1002 -82.27 48.12 54.81
CA LEU A 1002 -83.32 47.59 55.71
C LEU A 1002 -84.56 46.84 55.14
N SER A 1003 -84.55 45.54 55.47
CA SER A 1003 -85.62 44.77 56.19
C SER A 1003 -86.74 44.06 55.38
N PRO A 1004 -87.46 43.06 55.97
CA PRO A 1004 -87.29 41.65 55.64
C PRO A 1004 -88.58 40.97 55.12
N THR A 1005 -88.49 39.75 54.58
CA THR A 1005 -89.34 38.56 54.86
C THR A 1005 -89.32 37.53 53.72
N GLY A 1006 -89.23 36.24 54.11
CA GLY A 1006 -90.08 35.20 53.51
C GLY A 1006 -89.51 34.26 52.44
N GLY A 1007 -88.91 33.15 52.88
CA GLY A 1007 -89.51 31.82 52.67
C GLY A 1007 -89.23 31.02 51.38
N SER A 1008 -88.59 29.86 51.58
CA SER A 1008 -88.66 28.59 50.81
C SER A 1008 -88.13 28.57 49.37
N GLY A 1009 -87.34 27.59 48.90
CA GLY A 1009 -86.80 26.36 49.48
C GLY A 1009 -86.10 25.53 48.38
N THR A 1010 -85.20 24.63 48.80
CA THR A 1010 -84.78 23.35 48.17
C THR A 1010 -84.16 23.38 46.75
N ALA A 1011 -83.12 22.65 46.38
CA ALA A 1011 -82.26 21.64 47.01
C ALA A 1011 -81.05 21.33 46.09
N ALA A 1012 -79.95 20.89 46.71
CA ALA A 1012 -78.94 19.87 46.33
C ALA A 1012 -78.48 19.73 44.85
N GLY A 1013 -77.20 19.50 44.50
CA GLY A 1013 -75.98 19.08 45.20
C GLY A 1013 -74.87 18.94 44.12
N LEU A 1014 -73.59 19.20 44.45
CA LEU A 1014 -72.50 18.20 44.58
C LEU A 1014 -72.37 17.25 43.36
N THR A 1015 -71.21 16.96 42.74
CA THR A 1015 -69.86 16.75 43.30
C THR A 1015 -68.86 16.45 42.15
N LEU A 1016 -67.60 16.83 42.36
CA LEU A 1016 -66.33 16.09 42.13
C LEU A 1016 -66.04 15.30 40.82
N ALA A 1017 -64.95 15.73 40.18
CA ALA A 1017 -63.61 15.10 40.16
C ALA A 1017 -63.34 13.71 39.54
N ALA A 1018 -62.18 13.70 38.86
CA ALA A 1018 -61.06 12.74 38.98
C ALA A 1018 -60.82 11.73 37.84
N MET A 1019 -59.59 11.85 37.30
CA MET A 1019 -58.55 10.79 37.21
C MET A 1019 -58.59 9.67 36.15
N VAL A 1020 -57.39 9.51 35.56
CA VAL A 1020 -56.64 8.26 35.29
C VAL A 1020 -57.00 7.50 33.99
N LEU A 1021 -56.12 7.48 32.98
CA LEU A 1021 -54.91 6.63 32.75
C LEU A 1021 -55.25 5.27 32.08
N ILE A 1022 -54.35 4.84 31.19
CA ILE A 1022 -54.08 3.48 30.66
C ILE A 1022 -54.45 3.23 29.18
N ALA A 1023 -53.44 3.42 28.33
CA ALA A 1023 -52.69 2.42 27.56
C ALA A 1023 -53.37 1.37 26.64
N LEU A 1024 -52.78 1.32 25.43
CA LEU A 1024 -52.40 0.16 24.59
C LEU A 1024 -53.48 -0.62 23.82
N GLY A 1025 -53.18 -0.84 22.53
CA GLY A 1025 -53.47 -2.12 21.87
C GLY A 1025 -54.00 -2.02 20.44
N ALA A 1026 -53.12 -2.31 19.48
CA ALA A 1026 -53.34 -2.38 18.03
C ALA A 1026 -54.47 -3.33 17.54
N GLY A 1027 -54.95 -3.07 16.31
CA GLY A 1027 -55.11 -4.13 15.32
C GLY A 1027 -56.48 -4.34 14.63
N PHE A 1028 -56.59 -3.78 13.42
CA PHE A 1028 -57.16 -4.37 12.19
C PHE A 1028 -58.69 -4.39 11.85
N MET A 1029 -58.97 -3.62 10.78
CA MET A 1029 -59.79 -3.86 9.56
C MET A 1029 -61.22 -4.42 9.60
N ALA A 1030 -62.15 -3.69 8.94
CA ALA A 1030 -62.59 -3.92 7.55
C ALA A 1030 -63.76 -2.96 7.25
N VAL A 1031 -63.97 -2.44 6.04
CA VAL A 1031 -64.84 -3.06 5.01
C VAL A 1031 -64.84 -2.18 3.72
N ARG A 1032 -64.37 -2.78 2.61
CA ARG A 1032 -64.94 -2.84 1.23
C ARG A 1032 -65.20 -1.52 0.45
N ARG A 1033 -65.00 -1.42 -0.88
CA ARG A 1033 -65.03 -2.42 -1.97
C ARG A 1033 -64.68 -1.77 -3.34
N LYS A 1034 -63.95 -2.54 -4.18
CA LYS A 1034 -64.16 -2.83 -5.64
C LYS A 1034 -63.98 -1.68 -6.67
N ARG A 1035 -63.47 -1.88 -7.89
CA ARG A 1035 -62.90 -3.01 -8.69
C ARG A 1035 -62.42 -2.37 -10.02
N ALA A 1036 -61.22 -2.70 -10.52
CA ALA A 1036 -60.91 -3.53 -11.71
C ALA A 1036 -61.31 -2.92 -13.09
N VAL A 1037 -60.55 -3.07 -14.19
CA VAL A 1037 -60.05 -4.32 -14.82
C VAL A 1037 -58.99 -3.98 -15.91
N ASP A 1038 -57.93 -4.79 -15.95
CA ASP A 1038 -57.16 -5.48 -17.05
C ASP A 1038 -56.98 -4.80 -18.44
N ALA A 1039 -55.86 -4.96 -19.13
CA ALA A 1039 -54.94 -6.11 -19.22
C ALA A 1039 -53.48 -5.68 -19.48
#